data_AF-A0A7C4A6I9-F1
#
_entry.id   AF-A0A7C4A6I9-F1
#
_cell.length_a   1.000
_cell.length_b   1.000
_cell.length_c   1.000
_cell.angle_alpha   90.00
_cell.angle_beta   90.00
_cell.angle_gamma   90.00
#
_symmetry.space_group_name_H-M   'P 1'
#
loop_
_entity.id
_entity.type
_entity.pdbx_description
1 polymer ?
#
loop_
_entity_poly.entity_id
_entity_poly.type
_entity_poly.pdbx_seq_one_letter_code
_entity_poly.pdbx_strand_id
1 'polypeptide(L)'
;MQRFFMFLCVLVSVATNSVFAQPRAIGVAKPTVPVVQSPIATIQKSFLATVNSQKWSDAKKQEVISAFNNLPQGMQEAVAASWDSKLAAQLAMPAVKLTDQIRGPIVPFQPLRISRVWPESGDGSPLSWLLVYGQGINQNCQIWFNNIARTTYYMPWGEDFGVCVGCQIPIVPVAQSYDLYVKDTSANKTSNHLSYRVVAPRGWRGNHGWQFRNFTESTIPWECFRHYFGANEVEDRSGNHLPAAQAWYDSTYKNVGAGGNCFGMTLAAERFFFWQPWCLYESWWVANRLPRAWDYTLVNEVRRTINEHQGAQLEASIMANKLSLLENQDNNQAWQRCRDLIGRAGSTDNPLLSIYGPGWGHCVWPYSTDEVDNTRRIHIYDNNVPYSENEPMNSTTIVQIDKTTGQVTWNGANRIICRSYADTTPADPHLPTEATDGEAALMTTVVVEKPATVSQIRDENGRTFYVNGVINENKTTRIPNSMLFVPDTGTTPDPNFPLVYVFGNSKGKSFQIETSGVRGKRVWSFNPGIVFEVRPEAEQAVLTFEKVLTNQVRLDSKLNGTGQIRIIMKVAQQHERVMNLRILESAENIRLIPSADKSSVTVENPSGRQIRFELEVQAFQNGTIRTLSLPPQTLASQTGALLSPEWTRVQEVQLEMKNLQTGVRIRSEVLRAR
;
A
#
# COMPACT_ATOMS: atom_id res chain seq x y z
N MET A 1 60.33 45.77 -43.86
CA MET A 1 59.66 44.54 -43.39
C MET A 1 59.28 44.73 -41.93
N GLN A 2 58.08 45.25 -41.68
CA GLN A 2 57.46 45.43 -40.37
C GLN A 2 56.14 44.63 -40.40
N ARG A 3 55.81 43.91 -39.32
CA ARG A 3 54.46 43.38 -39.11
C ARG A 3 53.90 43.91 -37.79
N PHE A 4 52.73 44.52 -37.95
CA PHE A 4 51.92 45.20 -36.95
C PHE A 4 50.61 44.40 -36.79
N PHE A 5 50.14 44.34 -35.54
CA PHE A 5 48.76 44.19 -35.03
C PHE A 5 47.61 43.70 -35.94
N MET A 6 46.84 42.72 -35.43
CA MET A 6 45.38 42.88 -35.29
C MET A 6 44.82 41.94 -34.20
N PHE A 7 44.24 42.54 -33.17
CA PHE A 7 43.42 41.90 -32.12
C PHE A 7 42.00 41.78 -32.66
N LEU A 8 41.41 40.58 -32.64
CA LEU A 8 39.99 40.36 -32.93
C LEU A 8 39.26 40.03 -31.62
N CYS A 9 38.47 40.98 -31.12
CA CYS A 9 37.49 40.75 -30.07
C CYS A 9 36.29 39.98 -30.64
N VAL A 10 36.02 38.79 -30.12
CA VAL A 10 34.71 38.12 -30.28
C VAL A 10 34.07 38.04 -28.89
N LEU A 11 33.12 38.95 -28.67
CA LEU A 11 32.13 38.88 -27.60
C LEU A 11 31.16 37.73 -27.94
N VAL A 12 31.22 36.64 -27.18
CA VAL A 12 30.16 35.62 -27.17
C VAL A 12 29.23 35.96 -26.01
N SER A 13 28.14 36.66 -26.33
CA SER A 13 27.00 36.81 -25.45
C SER A 13 26.22 35.49 -25.42
N VAL A 14 26.42 34.68 -24.37
CA VAL A 14 25.53 33.55 -24.08
C VAL A 14 24.26 34.11 -23.43
N ALA A 15 23.28 34.44 -24.26
CA ALA A 15 21.90 34.62 -23.82
C ALA A 15 21.30 33.23 -23.56
N THR A 16 21.21 32.83 -22.29
CA THR A 16 20.42 31.68 -21.87
C THR A 16 18.93 32.01 -22.03
N ASN A 17 18.37 31.68 -23.20
CA ASN A 17 16.93 31.55 -23.36
C ASN A 17 16.46 30.34 -22.53
N SER A 18 16.08 30.58 -21.29
CA SER A 18 15.24 29.66 -20.53
C SER A 18 13.85 29.64 -21.16
N VAL A 19 13.66 28.73 -22.12
CA VAL A 19 12.34 28.32 -22.60
C VAL A 19 11.65 27.64 -21.41
N PHE A 20 10.81 28.38 -20.70
CA PHE A 20 9.79 27.79 -19.84
C PHE A 20 8.85 27.00 -20.76
N ALA A 21 9.05 25.68 -20.81
CA ALA A 21 8.04 24.78 -21.33
C ALA A 21 6.81 24.94 -20.46
N GLN A 22 5.77 25.60 -20.98
CA GLN A 22 4.44 25.46 -20.42
C GLN A 22 4.10 23.97 -20.37
N PRO A 23 3.49 23.45 -19.29
CA PRO A 23 3.05 22.07 -19.25
C PRO A 23 2.10 21.87 -20.42
N ARG A 24 2.47 21.00 -21.37
CA ARG A 24 1.57 20.54 -22.42
C ARG A 24 0.35 19.99 -21.71
N ALA A 25 -0.78 20.67 -21.85
CA ALA A 25 -2.07 20.07 -21.61
C ALA A 25 -2.14 18.83 -22.52
N ILE A 26 -1.96 17.65 -21.93
CA ILE A 26 -2.25 16.40 -22.59
C ILE A 26 -3.75 16.45 -22.81
N GLY A 27 -4.15 16.80 -24.04
CA GLY A 27 -5.52 16.63 -24.50
C GLY A 27 -5.82 15.14 -24.43
N VAL A 28 -6.38 14.71 -23.30
CA VAL A 28 -6.96 13.39 -23.15
C VAL A 28 -8.11 13.36 -24.13
N ALA A 29 -7.89 12.71 -25.28
CA ALA A 29 -8.97 12.35 -26.18
C ALA A 29 -10.02 11.65 -25.31
N LYS A 30 -11.25 12.19 -25.28
CA LYS A 30 -12.37 11.53 -24.62
C LYS A 30 -12.38 10.08 -25.13
N PRO A 31 -12.12 9.08 -24.28
CA PRO A 31 -12.26 7.70 -24.71
C PRO A 31 -13.72 7.56 -25.11
N THR A 32 -13.97 7.18 -26.35
CA THR A 32 -15.26 6.67 -26.76
C THR A 32 -15.50 5.46 -25.86
N VAL A 33 -16.33 5.65 -24.82
CA VAL A 33 -16.73 4.58 -23.91
C VAL A 33 -17.26 3.46 -24.79
N PRO A 34 -16.65 2.26 -24.82
CA PRO A 34 -17.26 1.14 -25.49
C PRO A 34 -18.62 0.96 -24.83
N VAL A 35 -19.69 1.01 -25.62
CA VAL A 35 -21.03 0.68 -25.15
C VAL A 35 -20.90 -0.64 -24.40
N VAL A 36 -21.20 -0.62 -23.10
CA VAL A 36 -21.21 -1.81 -22.26
C VAL A 36 -22.14 -2.80 -22.95
N GLN A 37 -21.57 -3.81 -23.61
CA GLN A 37 -22.37 -4.86 -24.21
C GLN A 37 -23.15 -5.51 -23.08
N SER A 38 -24.44 -5.76 -23.30
CA SER A 38 -25.26 -6.52 -22.37
C SER A 38 -24.50 -7.79 -21.97
N PRO A 39 -24.41 -8.15 -20.68
CA PRO A 39 -23.73 -9.38 -20.22
C PRO A 39 -24.13 -10.61 -21.03
N ILE A 40 -25.41 -10.68 -21.45
CA ILE A 40 -25.96 -11.76 -22.28
C ILE A 40 -25.26 -11.86 -23.64
N ALA A 41 -24.99 -10.73 -24.31
CA ALA A 41 -24.32 -10.74 -25.62
C ALA A 41 -22.87 -11.23 -25.51
N THR A 42 -22.18 -10.88 -24.42
CA THR A 42 -20.83 -11.37 -24.13
C THR A 42 -20.84 -12.86 -23.80
N ILE A 43 -21.79 -13.32 -22.97
CA ILE A 43 -21.98 -14.73 -22.62
C ILE A 43 -22.25 -15.58 -23.86
N GLN A 44 -23.21 -15.18 -24.69
CA GLN A 44 -23.54 -15.87 -25.94
C GLN A 44 -22.34 -15.92 -26.88
N LYS A 45 -21.59 -14.82 -27.01
CA LYS A 45 -20.38 -14.77 -27.85
C LYS A 45 -19.29 -15.71 -27.33
N SER A 46 -19.04 -15.75 -26.02
CA SER A 46 -18.05 -16.68 -25.42
C SER A 46 -18.48 -18.13 -25.64
N PHE A 47 -19.75 -18.47 -25.35
CA PHE A 47 -20.28 -19.81 -25.57
C PHE A 47 -20.17 -20.23 -27.04
N LEU A 48 -20.56 -19.35 -27.97
CA LEU A 48 -20.44 -19.60 -29.41
C LEU A 48 -18.98 -19.81 -29.83
N ALA A 49 -18.03 -19.03 -29.31
CA ALA A 49 -16.61 -19.23 -29.60
C ALA A 49 -16.14 -20.61 -29.13
N THR A 50 -16.54 -21.02 -27.92
CA THR A 50 -16.22 -22.35 -27.38
C THR A 50 -16.81 -23.47 -28.24
N VAL A 51 -18.09 -23.39 -28.61
CA VAL A 51 -18.74 -24.39 -29.49
C VAL A 51 -18.10 -24.42 -30.88
N ASN A 52 -17.76 -23.26 -31.45
CA ASN A 52 -17.16 -23.19 -32.78
C ASN A 52 -15.73 -23.73 -32.84
N SER A 53 -15.00 -23.71 -31.72
CA SER A 53 -13.67 -24.33 -31.61
C SER A 53 -13.69 -25.86 -31.62
N GLN A 54 -14.86 -26.48 -31.45
CA GLN A 54 -15.01 -27.94 -31.41
C GLN A 54 -15.03 -28.55 -32.80
N LYS A 55 -14.50 -29.77 -32.90
CA LYS A 55 -14.49 -30.58 -34.13
C LYS A 55 -15.83 -31.29 -34.38
N TRP A 56 -16.93 -30.60 -34.10
CA TRP A 56 -18.29 -31.13 -34.28
C TRP A 56 -18.86 -30.82 -35.67
N SER A 57 -19.84 -31.63 -36.09
CA SER A 57 -20.65 -31.31 -37.26
C SER A 57 -21.48 -30.04 -37.02
N ASP A 58 -21.80 -29.31 -38.09
CA ASP A 58 -22.62 -28.08 -37.97
C ASP A 58 -23.99 -28.38 -37.37
N ALA A 59 -24.58 -29.54 -37.70
CA ALA A 59 -25.82 -30.00 -37.09
C ALA A 59 -25.71 -30.11 -35.56
N LYS A 60 -24.62 -30.70 -35.04
CA LYS A 60 -24.40 -30.81 -33.59
C LYS A 60 -24.14 -29.45 -32.95
N LYS A 61 -23.38 -28.57 -33.61
CA LYS A 61 -23.17 -27.19 -33.13
C LYS A 61 -24.50 -26.45 -32.99
N GLN A 62 -25.37 -26.53 -34.00
CA GLN A 62 -26.70 -25.89 -33.96
C GLN A 62 -27.61 -26.50 -32.88
N GLU A 63 -27.57 -27.82 -32.69
CA GLU A 63 -28.28 -28.49 -31.60
C GLU A 63 -27.85 -27.95 -30.23
N VAL A 64 -26.54 -27.85 -29.99
CA VAL A 64 -25.98 -27.35 -28.72
C VAL A 64 -26.28 -25.87 -28.50
N ILE A 65 -26.17 -25.04 -29.53
CA ILE A 65 -26.50 -23.61 -29.48
C ILE A 65 -27.99 -23.42 -29.19
N SER A 66 -28.86 -24.17 -29.86
CA SER A 66 -30.31 -24.12 -29.63
C SER A 66 -30.66 -24.57 -28.20
N ALA A 67 -30.07 -25.68 -27.73
CA ALA A 67 -30.26 -26.16 -26.37
C ALA A 67 -29.84 -25.11 -25.33
N PHE A 68 -28.71 -24.43 -25.53
CA PHE A 68 -28.24 -23.35 -24.65
C PHE A 68 -29.18 -22.14 -24.65
N ASN A 69 -29.62 -21.68 -25.83
CA ASN A 69 -30.51 -20.53 -25.94
C ASN A 69 -31.89 -20.76 -25.30
N ASN A 70 -32.32 -22.03 -25.18
CA ASN A 70 -33.57 -22.40 -24.52
C ASN A 70 -33.45 -22.50 -22.99
N LEU A 71 -32.24 -22.39 -22.42
CA LEU A 71 -32.06 -22.38 -20.98
C LEU A 71 -32.53 -21.03 -20.38
N PRO A 72 -32.99 -21.01 -19.13
CA PRO A 72 -33.19 -19.77 -18.39
C PRO A 72 -31.91 -18.92 -18.39
N GLN A 73 -32.03 -17.59 -18.40
CA GLN A 73 -30.87 -16.69 -18.50
C GLN A 73 -29.80 -16.98 -17.43
N GLY A 74 -30.17 -17.11 -16.17
CA GLY A 74 -29.20 -17.40 -15.10
C GLY A 74 -28.53 -18.78 -15.25
N MET A 75 -29.18 -19.73 -15.92
CA MET A 75 -28.56 -21.01 -16.27
C MET A 75 -27.56 -20.81 -17.41
N GLN A 76 -27.87 -20.01 -18.43
CA GLN A 76 -26.91 -19.66 -19.48
C GLN A 76 -25.63 -19.04 -18.90
N GLU A 77 -25.78 -18.14 -17.92
CA GLU A 77 -24.69 -17.54 -17.15
C GLU A 77 -23.85 -18.60 -16.41
N ALA A 78 -24.51 -19.48 -15.65
CA ALA A 78 -23.85 -20.56 -14.90
C ALA A 78 -23.05 -21.51 -15.78
N VAL A 79 -23.62 -21.88 -16.92
CA VAL A 79 -22.99 -22.75 -17.90
C VAL A 79 -21.74 -22.10 -18.47
N ALA A 80 -21.84 -20.84 -18.89
CA ALA A 80 -20.71 -20.11 -19.44
C ALA A 80 -19.60 -19.87 -18.38
N ALA A 81 -19.97 -19.55 -17.14
CA ALA A 81 -19.03 -19.40 -16.02
C ALA A 81 -18.33 -20.72 -15.66
N SER A 82 -19.01 -21.85 -15.81
CA SER A 82 -18.40 -23.16 -15.57
C SER A 82 -17.32 -23.54 -16.60
N TRP A 83 -17.24 -22.83 -17.74
CA TRP A 83 -16.32 -23.14 -18.84
C TRP A 83 -15.26 -22.09 -19.11
N ASP A 84 -15.59 -20.82 -18.90
CA ASP A 84 -14.69 -19.70 -19.14
C ASP A 84 -14.34 -19.04 -17.81
N SER A 85 -13.12 -19.30 -17.34
CA SER A 85 -12.62 -18.75 -16.08
C SER A 85 -12.51 -17.22 -16.08
N LYS A 86 -12.33 -16.60 -17.26
CA LYS A 86 -12.29 -15.14 -17.38
C LYS A 86 -13.70 -14.56 -17.24
N LEU A 87 -14.68 -15.21 -17.88
CA LEU A 87 -16.08 -14.81 -17.76
C LEU A 87 -16.61 -15.04 -16.35
N ALA A 88 -16.27 -16.16 -15.71
CA ALA A 88 -16.60 -16.43 -14.32
C ALA A 88 -16.06 -15.34 -13.38
N ALA A 89 -14.81 -14.90 -13.58
CA ALA A 89 -14.24 -13.78 -12.83
C ALA A 89 -15.00 -12.46 -13.07
N GLN A 90 -15.42 -12.19 -14.31
CA GLN A 90 -16.25 -11.02 -14.63
C GLN A 90 -17.63 -11.07 -13.98
N LEU A 91 -18.21 -12.27 -13.86
CA LEU A 91 -19.52 -12.51 -13.23
C LEU A 91 -19.43 -12.69 -11.70
N ALA A 92 -18.23 -12.59 -11.10
CA ALA A 92 -17.98 -12.93 -9.70
C ALA A 92 -18.52 -14.33 -9.32
N MET A 93 -18.37 -15.29 -10.23
CA MET A 93 -18.74 -16.69 -10.05
C MET A 93 -17.49 -17.57 -9.91
N PRO A 94 -17.58 -18.74 -9.25
CA PRO A 94 -16.48 -19.69 -9.17
C PRO A 94 -16.04 -20.16 -10.56
N ALA A 95 -14.82 -19.79 -10.96
CA ALA A 95 -14.21 -20.21 -12.21
C ALA A 95 -13.65 -21.63 -12.08
N VAL A 96 -14.03 -22.56 -12.97
CA VAL A 96 -13.25 -23.79 -13.13
C VAL A 96 -13.01 -24.11 -14.59
N LYS A 97 -11.77 -24.44 -14.95
CA LYS A 97 -11.43 -24.89 -16.29
C LYS A 97 -11.81 -26.37 -16.42
N LEU A 98 -12.91 -26.66 -17.14
CA LEU A 98 -13.43 -28.02 -17.31
C LEU A 98 -12.48 -28.96 -18.10
N THR A 99 -11.43 -28.43 -18.74
CA THR A 99 -10.55 -29.17 -19.66
C THR A 99 -9.56 -30.13 -19.02
N ASP A 100 -9.22 -29.97 -17.73
CA ASP A 100 -8.05 -30.65 -17.16
C ASP A 100 -8.40 -31.94 -16.38
N GLN A 101 -9.69 -32.24 -16.15
CA GLN A 101 -10.12 -33.36 -15.30
C GLN A 101 -11.17 -34.32 -15.89
N ILE A 102 -11.83 -34.00 -17.02
CA ILE A 102 -12.86 -34.88 -17.60
C ILE A 102 -12.29 -35.99 -18.52
N ARG A 103 -11.02 -35.89 -18.94
CA ARG A 103 -10.39 -36.84 -19.87
C ARG A 103 -9.94 -38.16 -19.21
N GLY A 104 -10.82 -38.78 -18.40
CA GLY A 104 -10.67 -40.19 -18.04
C GLY A 104 -11.13 -41.10 -19.20
N PRO A 105 -10.55 -42.29 -19.38
CA PRO A 105 -10.99 -43.22 -20.41
C PRO A 105 -12.46 -43.63 -20.19
N ILE A 106 -13.25 -43.59 -21.27
CA ILE A 106 -14.65 -44.04 -21.29
C ILE A 106 -14.67 -45.54 -21.05
N VAL A 107 -15.17 -45.97 -19.89
CA VAL A 107 -15.47 -47.38 -19.61
C VAL A 107 -16.91 -47.64 -20.04
N PRO A 108 -17.18 -48.57 -20.98
CA PRO A 108 -18.55 -48.90 -21.37
C PRO A 108 -19.25 -49.60 -20.19
N PHE A 109 -20.45 -49.13 -19.85
CA PHE A 109 -21.27 -49.49 -18.68
C PHE A 109 -20.75 -48.97 -17.33
N GLN A 110 -20.98 -47.67 -17.06
CA GLN A 110 -20.95 -47.17 -15.68
C GLN A 110 -22.37 -46.92 -15.15
N PRO A 111 -22.65 -47.24 -13.88
CA PRO A 111 -23.90 -46.87 -13.22
C PRO A 111 -24.10 -45.35 -13.24
N LEU A 112 -25.36 -44.90 -13.13
CA LEU A 112 -25.67 -43.49 -12.92
C LEU A 112 -24.82 -42.99 -11.75
N ARG A 113 -23.98 -41.97 -11.99
CA ARG A 113 -23.00 -41.51 -11.02
C ARG A 113 -22.74 -40.03 -11.19
N ILE A 114 -22.77 -39.27 -10.10
CA ILE A 114 -22.28 -37.90 -10.07
C ILE A 114 -20.76 -37.96 -10.01
N SER A 115 -20.11 -37.45 -11.05
CA SER A 115 -18.66 -37.25 -11.06
C SER A 115 -18.29 -35.89 -10.46
N ARG A 116 -19.14 -34.87 -10.64
CA ARG A 116 -18.83 -33.51 -10.24
C ARG A 116 -20.09 -32.65 -10.13
N VAL A 117 -20.00 -31.58 -9.34
CA VAL A 117 -21.01 -30.54 -9.24
C VAL A 117 -20.36 -29.16 -9.44
N TRP A 118 -21.10 -28.22 -10.02
CA TRP A 118 -20.71 -26.82 -10.10
C TRP A 118 -21.85 -25.93 -9.58
N PRO A 119 -21.57 -24.95 -8.71
CA PRO A 119 -20.26 -24.72 -8.11
C PRO A 119 -19.89 -25.87 -7.15
N GLU A 120 -18.59 -26.09 -6.91
CA GLU A 120 -18.12 -27.22 -6.09
C GLU A 120 -18.65 -27.11 -4.65
N SER A 121 -18.69 -28.23 -3.93
CA SER A 121 -19.31 -28.34 -2.60
C SER A 121 -18.84 -27.21 -1.67
N GLY A 122 -19.75 -26.32 -1.26
CA GLY A 122 -19.43 -25.15 -0.41
C GLY A 122 -19.70 -23.78 -1.04
N ASP A 123 -20.19 -23.72 -2.28
CA ASP A 123 -20.36 -22.46 -3.02
C ASP A 123 -21.78 -22.21 -3.55
N GLY A 124 -22.66 -23.21 -3.45
CA GLY A 124 -24.04 -23.07 -3.87
C GLY A 124 -24.80 -22.14 -2.95
N SER A 125 -25.47 -21.14 -3.50
CA SER A 125 -26.29 -20.22 -2.73
C SER A 125 -27.76 -20.45 -3.03
N PRO A 126 -28.69 -20.17 -2.09
CA PRO A 126 -30.11 -20.18 -2.39
C PRO A 126 -30.40 -19.41 -3.68
N LEU A 127 -31.24 -19.98 -4.54
CA LEU A 127 -31.62 -19.41 -5.84
C LEU A 127 -30.51 -19.35 -6.90
N SER A 128 -29.26 -19.74 -6.61
CA SER A 128 -28.24 -19.88 -7.64
C SER A 128 -28.42 -21.18 -8.43
N TRP A 129 -27.76 -21.25 -9.59
CA TRP A 129 -27.82 -22.43 -10.46
C TRP A 129 -26.76 -23.45 -10.08
N LEU A 130 -27.18 -24.72 -10.03
CA LEU A 130 -26.37 -25.90 -9.78
C LEU A 130 -26.31 -26.73 -11.08
N LEU A 131 -25.12 -27.11 -11.49
CA LEU A 131 -24.85 -28.05 -12.58
C LEU A 131 -24.30 -29.34 -11.97
N VAL A 132 -24.82 -30.48 -12.38
CA VAL A 132 -24.40 -31.81 -11.93
C VAL A 132 -23.93 -32.59 -13.14
N TYR A 133 -22.64 -32.92 -13.14
CA TYR A 133 -21.95 -33.66 -14.19
C TYR A 133 -21.76 -35.11 -13.74
N GLY A 134 -21.83 -36.03 -14.69
CA GLY A 134 -21.81 -37.45 -14.33
C GLY A 134 -21.91 -38.39 -15.51
N GLN A 135 -21.88 -39.68 -15.18
CA GLN A 135 -22.08 -40.76 -16.14
C GLN A 135 -23.50 -41.30 -16.03
N GLY A 136 -24.05 -41.75 -17.15
CA GLY A 136 -25.42 -42.25 -17.22
C GLY A 136 -26.50 -41.18 -17.08
N ILE A 137 -26.13 -39.89 -17.05
CA ILE A 137 -27.07 -38.77 -17.05
C ILE A 137 -27.76 -38.68 -18.42
N ASN A 138 -29.07 -38.52 -18.43
CA ASN A 138 -29.91 -38.41 -19.62
C ASN A 138 -31.11 -37.47 -19.35
N GLN A 139 -31.99 -37.31 -20.33
CA GLN A 139 -33.18 -36.46 -20.24
C GLN A 139 -34.22 -36.87 -19.17
N ASN A 140 -34.16 -38.10 -18.65
CA ASN A 140 -35.03 -38.61 -17.59
C ASN A 140 -34.41 -38.42 -16.19
N CYS A 141 -33.20 -37.87 -16.12
CA CYS A 141 -32.53 -37.61 -14.85
C CYS A 141 -33.04 -36.33 -14.19
N GLN A 142 -33.39 -36.44 -12.92
CA GLN A 142 -33.76 -35.31 -12.06
C GLN A 142 -32.75 -35.16 -10.93
N ILE A 143 -32.47 -33.92 -10.56
CA ILE A 143 -31.69 -33.61 -9.35
C ILE A 143 -32.63 -33.67 -8.14
N TRP A 144 -32.17 -34.33 -7.07
CA TRP A 144 -32.87 -34.45 -5.81
C TRP A 144 -32.03 -33.81 -4.70
N PHE A 145 -32.71 -33.05 -3.84
CA PHE A 145 -32.11 -32.30 -2.73
C PHE A 145 -32.87 -32.63 -1.45
N ASN A 146 -32.23 -33.31 -0.49
CA ASN A 146 -32.89 -33.87 0.71
C ASN A 146 -34.19 -34.63 0.39
N ASN A 147 -34.13 -35.55 -0.59
CA ASN A 147 -35.29 -36.32 -1.08
C ASN A 147 -36.43 -35.49 -1.70
N ILE A 148 -36.16 -34.24 -2.10
CA ILE A 148 -37.12 -33.41 -2.84
C ILE A 148 -36.61 -33.23 -4.27
N ALA A 149 -37.40 -33.68 -5.25
CA ALA A 149 -37.10 -33.51 -6.67
C ALA A 149 -37.07 -32.02 -7.06
N ARG A 150 -36.15 -31.65 -7.95
CA ARG A 150 -35.97 -30.28 -8.44
C ARG A 150 -36.30 -30.21 -9.93
N THR A 151 -36.86 -29.08 -10.36
CA THR A 151 -36.98 -28.77 -11.80
C THR A 151 -35.59 -28.77 -12.41
N THR A 152 -35.38 -29.68 -13.35
CA THR A 152 -34.07 -30.02 -13.87
C THR A 152 -34.04 -29.74 -15.38
N TYR A 153 -32.95 -29.15 -15.85
CA TYR A 153 -32.69 -28.88 -17.26
C TYR A 153 -31.58 -29.82 -17.72
N TYR A 154 -31.87 -30.63 -18.74
CA TYR A 154 -30.92 -31.56 -19.33
C TYR A 154 -30.12 -30.88 -20.44
N MET A 155 -28.82 -31.14 -20.46
CA MET A 155 -27.85 -30.48 -21.35
C MET A 155 -27.05 -31.54 -22.12
N PRO A 156 -27.47 -31.90 -23.36
CA PRO A 156 -26.92 -33.00 -24.15
C PRO A 156 -25.64 -32.61 -24.92
N TRP A 157 -24.68 -31.96 -24.27
CA TRP A 157 -23.55 -31.33 -24.95
C TRP A 157 -22.44 -32.30 -25.38
N GLY A 158 -22.59 -33.61 -25.15
CA GLY A 158 -21.68 -34.64 -25.65
C GLY A 158 -20.42 -34.83 -24.79
N GLU A 159 -19.53 -35.71 -25.25
CA GLU A 159 -18.35 -36.18 -24.51
C GLU A 159 -17.35 -35.04 -24.19
N ASP A 160 -17.23 -34.05 -25.08
CA ASP A 160 -16.27 -32.96 -24.94
C ASP A 160 -16.66 -31.91 -23.87
N PHE A 161 -17.95 -31.81 -23.53
CA PHE A 161 -18.48 -30.83 -22.55
C PHE A 161 -19.00 -31.49 -21.27
N GLY A 162 -19.10 -32.83 -21.28
CA GLY A 162 -19.78 -33.60 -20.25
C GLY A 162 -21.29 -33.50 -20.37
N VAL A 163 -21.97 -34.63 -20.24
CA VAL A 163 -23.43 -34.63 -20.08
C VAL A 163 -23.76 -34.16 -18.67
N CYS A 164 -24.63 -33.17 -18.56
CA CYS A 164 -25.04 -32.66 -17.26
C CYS A 164 -26.54 -32.38 -17.19
N VAL A 165 -26.99 -32.29 -15.95
CA VAL A 165 -28.30 -31.77 -15.59
C VAL A 165 -28.08 -30.60 -14.65
N GLY A 166 -28.99 -29.63 -14.63
CA GLY A 166 -28.89 -28.53 -13.68
C GLY A 166 -30.24 -28.08 -13.16
N CYS A 167 -30.22 -27.45 -11.98
CA CYS A 167 -31.42 -26.94 -11.33
C CYS A 167 -31.09 -25.69 -10.52
N GLN A 168 -32.14 -24.99 -10.06
CA GLN A 168 -31.98 -23.92 -9.09
C GLN A 168 -31.92 -24.47 -7.65
N ILE A 169 -30.92 -24.03 -6.89
CA ILE A 169 -30.76 -24.39 -5.48
C ILE A 169 -31.95 -23.84 -4.67
N PRO A 170 -32.59 -24.65 -3.81
CA PRO A 170 -33.74 -24.19 -3.04
C PRO A 170 -33.40 -23.07 -2.07
N ILE A 171 -34.45 -22.35 -1.65
CA ILE A 171 -34.37 -21.54 -0.43
C ILE A 171 -34.34 -22.51 0.75
N VAL A 172 -33.16 -22.71 1.31
CA VAL A 172 -32.90 -23.53 2.49
C VAL A 172 -31.95 -22.77 3.44
N PRO A 173 -31.90 -23.15 4.73
CA PRO A 173 -30.90 -22.60 5.64
C PRO A 173 -29.46 -22.70 5.08
N VAL A 174 -28.74 -21.59 5.16
CA VAL A 174 -27.34 -21.51 4.72
C VAL A 174 -26.38 -22.05 5.78
N ALA A 175 -25.11 -22.25 5.42
CA ALA A 175 -24.07 -22.89 6.22
C ALA A 175 -24.42 -24.33 6.67
N GLN A 176 -25.20 -25.05 5.86
CA GLN A 176 -25.62 -26.43 6.12
C GLN A 176 -25.36 -27.33 4.92
N SER A 177 -25.11 -28.61 5.19
CA SER A 177 -24.96 -29.65 4.16
C SER A 177 -26.29 -30.34 3.89
N TYR A 178 -26.54 -30.61 2.62
CA TYR A 178 -27.74 -31.25 2.11
C TYR A 178 -27.37 -32.46 1.27
N ASP A 179 -28.20 -33.48 1.31
CA ASP A 179 -28.04 -34.68 0.49
C ASP A 179 -28.43 -34.38 -0.96
N LEU A 180 -27.48 -34.51 -1.88
CA LEU A 180 -27.62 -34.24 -3.30
C LEU A 180 -27.37 -35.52 -4.10
N TYR A 181 -28.33 -35.92 -4.92
CA TYR A 181 -28.18 -37.04 -5.84
C TYR A 181 -28.99 -36.83 -7.12
N VAL A 182 -28.69 -37.61 -8.16
CA VAL A 182 -29.44 -37.66 -9.41
C VAL A 182 -30.20 -38.97 -9.47
N LYS A 183 -31.47 -38.91 -9.89
CA LYS A 183 -32.30 -40.11 -10.12
C LYS A 183 -32.80 -40.13 -11.55
N ASP A 184 -32.56 -41.23 -12.25
CA ASP A 184 -33.24 -41.53 -13.52
C ASP A 184 -34.64 -42.04 -13.19
N THR A 185 -35.66 -41.23 -13.47
CA THR A 185 -37.05 -41.56 -13.12
C THR A 185 -37.65 -42.66 -13.98
N SER A 186 -37.07 -42.92 -15.16
CA SER A 186 -37.53 -43.97 -16.08
C SER A 186 -36.94 -45.33 -15.73
N ALA A 187 -35.65 -45.37 -15.37
CA ALA A 187 -34.93 -46.59 -15.01
C ALA A 187 -34.97 -46.90 -13.50
N ASN A 188 -35.51 -45.98 -12.70
CA ASN A 188 -35.50 -46.01 -11.23
C ASN A 188 -34.09 -46.26 -10.65
N LYS A 189 -33.07 -45.62 -11.23
CA LYS A 189 -31.68 -45.69 -10.79
C LYS A 189 -31.30 -44.40 -10.06
N THR A 190 -30.53 -44.53 -8.99
CA THR A 190 -30.03 -43.40 -8.19
C THR A 190 -28.51 -43.34 -8.30
N SER A 191 -27.94 -42.14 -8.37
CA SER A 191 -26.51 -41.94 -8.31
C SER A 191 -25.94 -42.19 -6.91
N ASN A 192 -24.62 -42.07 -6.76
CA ASN A 192 -24.04 -41.77 -5.46
C ASN A 192 -24.62 -40.47 -4.89
N HIS A 193 -24.73 -40.44 -3.58
CA HIS A 193 -25.14 -39.29 -2.80
C HIS A 193 -23.92 -38.40 -2.52
N LEU A 194 -24.13 -37.09 -2.54
CA LEU A 194 -23.13 -36.08 -2.22
C LEU A 194 -23.64 -35.18 -1.09
N SER A 195 -22.79 -34.91 -0.11
CA SER A 195 -23.05 -33.86 0.89
C SER A 195 -22.76 -32.49 0.26
N TYR A 196 -23.80 -31.80 -0.20
CA TYR A 196 -23.72 -30.48 -0.82
C TYR A 196 -23.98 -29.35 0.18
N ARG A 197 -22.96 -28.56 0.50
CA ARG A 197 -23.08 -27.42 1.42
C ARG A 197 -23.65 -26.20 0.71
N VAL A 198 -24.77 -25.69 1.20
CA VAL A 198 -25.39 -24.42 0.76
C VAL A 198 -24.91 -23.31 1.68
N VAL A 199 -24.40 -22.23 1.10
CA VAL A 199 -23.85 -21.06 1.80
C VAL A 199 -24.60 -19.79 1.40
N ALA A 200 -24.41 -18.70 2.13
CA ALA A 200 -24.88 -17.39 1.71
C ALA A 200 -24.27 -17.00 0.35
N PRO A 201 -24.97 -16.20 -0.49
CA PRO A 201 -24.38 -15.63 -1.69
C PRO A 201 -22.99 -15.05 -1.41
N ARG A 202 -21.93 -15.67 -1.95
CA ARG A 202 -20.55 -15.22 -1.71
C ARG A 202 -20.35 -13.78 -2.16
N GLY A 203 -21.00 -13.39 -3.26
CA GLY A 203 -20.85 -12.07 -3.85
C GLY A 203 -19.37 -11.70 -4.04
N TRP A 204 -19.03 -10.44 -3.87
CA TRP A 204 -17.63 -10.02 -3.91
C TRP A 204 -16.83 -10.51 -2.68
N ARG A 205 -17.43 -10.37 -1.48
CA ARG A 205 -16.74 -10.59 -0.19
C ARG A 205 -16.25 -12.03 -0.02
N GLY A 206 -17.09 -13.02 -0.33
CA GLY A 206 -16.75 -14.44 -0.21
C GLY A 206 -15.89 -15.01 -1.34
N ASN A 207 -15.64 -14.23 -2.39
CA ASN A 207 -14.75 -14.61 -3.51
C ASN A 207 -13.39 -13.91 -3.45
N HIS A 208 -13.36 -12.65 -3.01
CA HIS A 208 -12.17 -11.80 -3.08
C HIS A 208 -11.69 -11.30 -1.72
N GLY A 209 -12.52 -11.40 -0.68
CA GLY A 209 -12.14 -11.09 0.69
C GLY A 209 -11.46 -12.27 1.40
N TRP A 210 -10.78 -11.96 2.49
CA TRP A 210 -10.16 -12.95 3.37
C TRP A 210 -11.20 -13.66 4.24
N GLN A 211 -10.93 -14.91 4.61
CA GLN A 211 -11.80 -15.67 5.52
C GLN A 211 -11.72 -15.22 6.98
N PHE A 212 -10.65 -14.54 7.35
CA PHE A 212 -10.39 -14.08 8.70
C PHE A 212 -10.57 -12.58 8.80
N ARG A 213 -10.90 -12.14 10.02
CA ARG A 213 -11.00 -10.73 10.36
C ARG A 213 -9.61 -10.09 10.40
N ASN A 214 -9.57 -8.77 10.19
CA ASN A 214 -8.45 -7.93 10.54
C ASN A 214 -7.84 -8.29 11.91
N PHE A 215 -6.52 -8.33 11.94
CA PHE A 215 -5.73 -8.70 13.09
C PHE A 215 -4.69 -7.60 13.37
N THR A 216 -4.27 -7.54 14.62
CA THR A 216 -3.21 -6.65 15.10
C THR A 216 -1.91 -7.44 15.21
N GLU A 217 -0.80 -6.79 14.89
CA GLU A 217 0.55 -7.32 15.15
C GLU A 217 1.34 -6.21 15.82
N SER A 218 1.87 -6.46 17.02
CA SER A 218 2.61 -5.42 17.75
C SER A 218 3.85 -4.95 16.97
N THR A 219 4.46 -5.86 16.22
CA THR A 219 5.69 -5.62 15.46
C THR A 219 5.67 -6.35 14.13
N ILE A 220 5.72 -5.62 13.01
CA ILE A 220 6.02 -6.16 11.70
C ILE A 220 7.51 -6.54 11.68
N PRO A 221 7.87 -7.80 11.37
CA PRO A 221 9.26 -8.25 11.37
C PRO A 221 10.15 -7.55 10.33
N TRP A 222 11.46 -7.48 10.62
CA TRP A 222 12.45 -6.90 9.71
C TRP A 222 12.49 -7.60 8.36
N GLU A 223 12.26 -8.92 8.32
CA GLU A 223 12.25 -9.66 7.06
C GLU A 223 11.18 -9.16 6.08
N CYS A 224 10.05 -8.64 6.58
CA CYS A 224 9.00 -8.04 5.75
C CYS A 224 9.46 -6.68 5.20
N PHE A 225 10.06 -5.85 6.07
CA PHE A 225 10.65 -4.56 5.69
C PHE A 225 11.73 -4.72 4.60
N ARG A 226 12.66 -5.64 4.83
CA ARG A 226 13.74 -6.00 3.91
C ARG A 226 13.24 -6.55 2.58
N HIS A 227 12.20 -7.37 2.60
CA HIS A 227 11.63 -7.90 1.35
C HIS A 227 10.97 -6.80 0.54
N TYR A 228 10.19 -5.92 1.18
CA TYR A 228 9.48 -4.84 0.50
C TYR A 228 10.42 -3.83 -0.16
N PHE A 229 11.37 -3.26 0.59
CA PHE A 229 12.31 -2.25 0.07
C PHE A 229 13.50 -2.86 -0.70
N GLY A 230 13.68 -4.18 -0.59
CA GLY A 230 14.85 -4.86 -1.13
C GLY A 230 16.06 -4.79 -0.21
N ALA A 231 16.78 -5.91 -0.10
CA ALA A 231 17.93 -6.04 0.79
C ALA A 231 19.01 -4.97 0.53
N ASN A 232 19.22 -4.58 -0.72
CA ASN A 232 20.26 -3.60 -1.06
C ASN A 232 19.96 -2.18 -0.56
N GLU A 233 18.69 -1.86 -0.28
CA GLU A 233 18.31 -0.56 0.25
C GLU A 233 18.30 -0.51 1.78
N VAL A 234 18.20 -1.67 2.45
CA VAL A 234 18.09 -1.71 3.92
C VAL A 234 19.28 -2.35 4.61
N GLU A 235 20.12 -3.08 3.88
CA GLU A 235 21.27 -3.82 4.39
C GLU A 235 22.54 -3.52 3.58
N ASP A 236 23.68 -3.59 4.26
CA ASP A 236 24.98 -3.67 3.60
C ASP A 236 25.25 -5.07 3.02
N ARG A 237 26.38 -5.24 2.33
CA ARG A 237 26.77 -6.52 1.71
C ARG A 237 26.99 -7.68 2.70
N SER A 238 27.14 -7.38 3.99
CA SER A 238 27.28 -8.37 5.06
C SER A 238 25.94 -8.69 5.74
N GLY A 239 24.85 -8.06 5.31
CA GLY A 239 23.53 -8.22 5.92
C GLY A 239 23.34 -7.37 7.18
N ASN A 240 24.26 -6.45 7.51
CA ASN A 240 24.01 -5.51 8.61
C ASN A 240 23.03 -4.45 8.15
N HIS A 241 22.12 -4.04 9.03
CA HIS A 241 21.13 -3.03 8.71
C HIS A 241 21.79 -1.67 8.50
N LEU A 242 21.40 -0.96 7.45
CA LEU A 242 21.85 0.40 7.19
C LEU A 242 21.24 1.35 8.25
N PRO A 243 22.02 2.25 8.87
CA PRO A 243 21.55 3.13 9.93
C PRO A 243 20.27 3.92 9.62
N ALA A 244 20.12 4.48 8.41
CA ALA A 244 18.92 5.22 8.04
C ALA A 244 17.68 4.31 7.92
N ALA A 245 17.85 3.14 7.32
CA ALA A 245 16.82 2.11 7.21
C ALA A 245 16.41 1.59 8.59
N GLN A 246 17.37 1.30 9.48
CA GLN A 246 17.12 0.93 10.87
C GLN A 246 16.36 2.03 11.62
N ALA A 247 16.75 3.30 11.43
CA ALA A 247 16.07 4.42 12.07
C ALA A 247 14.61 4.55 11.59
N TRP A 248 14.34 4.38 10.30
CA TRP A 248 12.97 4.36 9.78
C TRP A 248 12.18 3.17 10.33
N TYR A 249 12.77 1.97 10.32
CA TYR A 249 12.12 0.77 10.84
C TYR A 249 11.74 0.89 12.31
N ASP A 250 12.68 1.33 13.14
CA ASP A 250 12.48 1.45 14.59
C ASP A 250 11.54 2.57 14.99
N SER A 251 11.60 3.69 14.26
CA SER A 251 10.82 4.88 14.61
C SER A 251 9.37 4.75 14.17
N THR A 252 9.07 4.11 13.03
CA THR A 252 7.73 4.07 12.43
C THR A 252 7.32 2.68 11.92
N TYR A 253 8.09 2.09 11.00
CA TYR A 253 7.60 0.97 10.18
C TYR A 253 7.13 -0.23 11.00
N LYS A 254 7.93 -0.69 11.97
CA LYS A 254 7.66 -1.94 12.68
C LYS A 254 6.34 -1.90 13.45
N ASN A 255 5.85 -0.74 13.87
CA ASN A 255 4.65 -0.62 14.70
C ASN A 255 3.37 -0.27 13.91
N VAL A 256 3.43 -0.11 12.57
CA VAL A 256 2.28 0.36 11.78
C VAL A 256 1.12 -0.67 11.70
N GLY A 257 1.39 -1.93 12.03
CA GLY A 257 0.39 -3.01 12.14
C GLY A 257 -0.26 -3.15 13.52
N ALA A 258 0.18 -2.38 14.53
CA ALA A 258 -0.27 -2.57 15.91
C ALA A 258 -1.76 -2.23 16.13
N GLY A 259 -2.30 -1.25 15.39
CA GLY A 259 -3.73 -0.91 15.41
C GLY A 259 -4.60 -1.79 14.49
N GLY A 260 -3.98 -2.66 13.68
CA GLY A 260 -4.63 -3.46 12.65
C GLY A 260 -3.93 -3.37 11.29
N ASN A 261 -4.27 -4.29 10.39
CA ASN A 261 -3.63 -4.49 9.09
C ASN A 261 -4.56 -4.21 7.89
N CYS A 262 -5.52 -3.30 8.01
CA CYS A 262 -6.56 -3.09 6.99
C CYS A 262 -6.01 -2.70 5.60
N PHE A 263 -4.98 -1.87 5.54
CA PHE A 263 -4.32 -1.53 4.28
C PHE A 263 -3.61 -2.75 3.68
N GLY A 264 -2.83 -3.47 4.50
CA GLY A 264 -2.15 -4.69 4.09
C GLY A 264 -3.10 -5.77 3.60
N MET A 265 -4.22 -5.97 4.29
CA MET A 265 -5.24 -6.96 3.92
C MET A 265 -5.94 -6.60 2.62
N THR A 266 -6.34 -5.33 2.45
CA THR A 266 -6.96 -4.85 1.21
C THR A 266 -6.02 -5.03 0.03
N LEU A 267 -4.77 -4.57 0.17
CA LEU A 267 -3.78 -4.63 -0.90
C LEU A 267 -3.36 -6.07 -1.22
N ALA A 268 -3.21 -6.93 -0.22
CA ALA A 268 -2.91 -8.36 -0.41
C ALA A 268 -4.04 -9.09 -1.15
N ALA A 269 -5.29 -8.82 -0.79
CA ALA A 269 -6.46 -9.39 -1.47
C ALA A 269 -6.48 -8.97 -2.94
N GLU A 270 -6.14 -7.72 -3.24
CA GLU A 270 -6.10 -7.18 -4.60
C GLU A 270 -4.98 -7.77 -5.44
N ARG A 271 -3.77 -7.88 -4.88
CA ARG A 271 -2.63 -8.59 -5.50
C ARG A 271 -3.00 -10.03 -5.84
N PHE A 272 -3.72 -10.70 -4.93
CA PHE A 272 -4.21 -12.05 -5.16
C PHE A 272 -5.25 -12.11 -6.30
N PHE A 273 -6.23 -11.21 -6.32
CA PHE A 273 -7.27 -11.16 -7.35
C PHE A 273 -6.68 -11.06 -8.76
N PHE A 274 -5.66 -10.23 -8.94
CA PHE A 274 -5.00 -10.07 -10.23
C PHE A 274 -3.93 -11.13 -10.53
N TRP A 275 -3.73 -12.10 -9.63
CA TRP A 275 -2.68 -13.10 -9.73
C TRP A 275 -1.36 -12.47 -10.15
N GLN A 276 -0.87 -11.55 -9.33
CA GLN A 276 0.49 -11.02 -9.42
C GLN A 276 1.39 -11.71 -8.39
N PRO A 277 1.70 -13.02 -8.54
CA PRO A 277 2.40 -13.80 -7.52
C PRO A 277 3.83 -13.32 -7.29
N TRP A 278 4.44 -12.62 -8.24
CA TRP A 278 5.75 -11.97 -8.06
C TRP A 278 5.71 -10.84 -7.01
N CYS A 279 4.53 -10.37 -6.64
CA CYS A 279 4.30 -9.34 -5.62
C CYS A 279 3.86 -9.93 -4.27
N LEU A 280 3.80 -11.27 -4.13
CA LEU A 280 3.43 -11.96 -2.89
C LEU A 280 4.70 -12.54 -2.25
N TYR A 281 4.86 -12.32 -0.95
CA TYR A 281 6.00 -12.76 -0.15
C TYR A 281 6.14 -14.29 -0.24
N GLU A 282 7.29 -14.78 -0.75
CA GLU A 282 7.69 -16.20 -0.81
C GLU A 282 7.16 -17.06 -1.98
N SER A 283 7.97 -18.06 -2.34
CA SER A 283 7.60 -19.16 -3.26
C SER A 283 6.43 -20.01 -2.76
N TRP A 284 6.06 -19.86 -1.48
CA TRP A 284 4.94 -20.55 -0.85
C TRP A 284 3.62 -20.33 -1.60
N TRP A 285 3.35 -19.11 -2.09
CA TRP A 285 2.10 -18.80 -2.81
C TRP A 285 1.96 -19.57 -4.13
N VAL A 286 3.07 -19.85 -4.80
CA VAL A 286 3.08 -20.66 -6.02
C VAL A 286 2.78 -22.13 -5.70
N ALA A 287 3.34 -22.65 -4.60
CA ALA A 287 3.15 -24.03 -4.16
C ALA A 287 1.77 -24.28 -3.51
N ASN A 288 1.17 -23.27 -2.88
CA ASN A 288 -0.08 -23.36 -2.12
C ASN A 288 -1.19 -22.52 -2.76
N ARG A 289 -1.26 -22.55 -4.09
CA ARG A 289 -2.26 -21.79 -4.85
C ARG A 289 -3.68 -22.31 -4.57
N LEU A 290 -4.54 -21.43 -4.06
CA LEU A 290 -5.97 -21.66 -3.88
C LEU A 290 -6.76 -20.81 -4.89
N PRO A 291 -8.04 -21.16 -5.18
CA PRO A 291 -8.80 -20.44 -6.20
C PRO A 291 -9.28 -19.05 -5.73
N ARG A 292 -9.41 -18.81 -4.42
CA ARG A 292 -9.90 -17.53 -3.85
C ARG A 292 -9.08 -17.09 -2.64
N ALA A 293 -9.09 -15.79 -2.37
CA ALA A 293 -8.51 -15.23 -1.15
C ALA A 293 -9.19 -15.81 0.10
N TRP A 294 -10.50 -16.04 0.01
CA TRP A 294 -11.31 -16.66 1.07
C TRP A 294 -10.81 -18.05 1.46
N ASP A 295 -10.25 -18.83 0.55
CA ASP A 295 -9.85 -20.20 0.88
C ASP A 295 -8.56 -20.26 1.73
N TYR A 296 -7.86 -19.13 1.86
CA TYR A 296 -6.68 -19.02 2.71
C TYR A 296 -7.06 -18.76 4.17
N THR A 297 -6.50 -19.58 5.05
CA THR A 297 -6.50 -19.32 6.50
C THR A 297 -5.31 -18.43 6.88
N LEU A 298 -5.36 -17.83 8.07
CA LEU A 298 -4.30 -16.94 8.57
C LEU A 298 -3.07 -17.74 9.05
N VAL A 299 -2.34 -18.33 8.09
CA VAL A 299 -1.02 -18.93 8.30
C VAL A 299 0.08 -17.85 8.30
N ASN A 300 1.32 -18.22 8.64
CA ASN A 300 2.41 -17.27 8.80
C ASN A 300 2.76 -16.53 7.50
N GLU A 301 2.73 -17.23 6.36
CA GLU A 301 3.06 -16.70 5.04
C GLU A 301 2.02 -15.68 4.57
N VAL A 302 0.74 -15.96 4.81
CA VAL A 302 -0.38 -15.03 4.59
C VAL A 302 -0.22 -13.81 5.49
N ARG A 303 0.09 -14.01 6.78
CA ARG A 303 0.30 -12.92 7.75
C ARG A 303 1.47 -12.02 7.33
N ARG A 304 2.61 -12.58 6.96
CA ARG A 304 3.80 -11.83 6.54
C ARG A 304 3.55 -11.01 5.28
N THR A 305 2.86 -11.59 4.29
CA THR A 305 2.43 -10.86 3.08
C THR A 305 1.56 -9.65 3.43
N ILE A 306 0.58 -9.85 4.32
CA ILE A 306 -0.29 -8.77 4.78
C ILE A 306 0.50 -7.71 5.56
N ASN A 307 1.39 -8.11 6.47
CA ASN A 307 2.21 -7.21 7.26
C ASN A 307 3.18 -6.39 6.38
N GLU A 308 3.80 -7.00 5.38
CA GLU A 308 4.62 -6.31 4.38
C GLU A 308 3.83 -5.19 3.70
N HIS A 309 2.64 -5.51 3.21
CA HIS A 309 1.77 -4.53 2.56
C HIS A 309 1.21 -3.51 3.55
N GLN A 310 0.96 -3.87 4.80
CA GLN A 310 0.61 -2.89 5.84
C GLN A 310 1.76 -1.90 6.03
N GLY A 311 3.01 -2.37 6.06
CA GLY A 311 4.20 -1.54 6.12
C GLY A 311 4.37 -0.61 4.90
N ALA A 312 3.97 -1.07 3.72
CA ALA A 312 4.09 -0.34 2.46
C ALA A 312 3.43 1.05 2.48
N GLN A 313 2.41 1.30 3.30
CA GLN A 313 1.80 2.63 3.40
C GLN A 313 2.75 3.75 3.86
N LEU A 314 3.90 3.36 4.43
CA LEU A 314 4.99 4.24 4.87
C LEU A 314 6.11 4.38 3.82
N GLU A 315 5.94 3.81 2.63
CA GLU A 315 6.80 4.07 1.47
C GLU A 315 6.64 5.53 1.02
N ALA A 316 7.73 6.13 0.54
CA ALA A 316 7.80 7.56 0.29
C ALA A 316 6.78 8.04 -0.76
N SER A 317 6.62 7.30 -1.86
CA SER A 317 5.71 7.60 -2.96
C SER A 317 4.24 7.43 -2.57
N ILE A 318 3.91 6.39 -1.79
CA ILE A 318 2.56 6.15 -1.26
C ILE A 318 2.18 7.25 -0.27
N MET A 319 3.11 7.69 0.60
CA MET A 319 2.88 8.83 1.50
C MET A 319 2.70 10.13 0.72
N ALA A 320 3.50 10.39 -0.31
CA ALA A 320 3.37 11.56 -1.17
C ALA A 320 2.02 11.57 -1.92
N ASN A 321 1.62 10.44 -2.50
CA ASN A 321 0.34 10.27 -3.17
C ASN A 321 -0.84 10.49 -2.19
N LYS A 322 -0.77 9.88 -0.99
CA LYS A 322 -1.77 10.09 0.08
C LYS A 322 -1.89 11.57 0.46
N LEU A 323 -0.77 12.28 0.63
CA LEU A 323 -0.78 13.71 0.89
C LEU A 323 -1.43 14.49 -0.27
N SER A 324 -1.04 14.20 -1.50
CA SER A 324 -1.57 14.87 -2.69
C SER A 324 -3.09 14.68 -2.82
N LEU A 325 -3.59 13.47 -2.60
CA LEU A 325 -5.04 13.19 -2.59
C LEU A 325 -5.76 13.88 -1.43
N LEU A 326 -5.16 13.91 -0.22
CA LEU A 326 -5.75 14.62 0.91
C LEU A 326 -5.87 16.13 0.66
N GLU A 327 -4.97 16.73 -0.13
CA GLU A 327 -5.02 18.14 -0.49
C GLU A 327 -5.98 18.43 -1.66
N ASN A 328 -6.08 17.52 -2.63
CA ASN A 328 -6.67 17.81 -3.94
C ASN A 328 -7.92 17.00 -4.31
N GLN A 329 -8.29 15.98 -3.54
CA GLN A 329 -9.46 15.14 -3.79
C GLN A 329 -10.51 15.36 -2.70
N ASP A 330 -11.69 15.91 -3.00
CA ASP A 330 -12.83 15.89 -2.07
C ASP A 330 -13.54 14.51 -2.03
N ASN A 331 -14.51 14.33 -1.12
CA ASN A 331 -15.21 13.04 -1.00
C ASN A 331 -16.04 12.68 -2.26
N ASN A 332 -16.57 13.67 -2.97
CA ASN A 332 -17.31 13.48 -4.20
C ASN A 332 -16.39 13.04 -5.35
N GLN A 333 -15.20 13.61 -5.43
CA GLN A 333 -14.15 13.24 -6.36
C GLN A 333 -13.58 11.85 -6.04
N ALA A 334 -13.47 11.48 -4.76
CA ALA A 334 -13.11 10.12 -4.35
C ALA A 334 -14.13 9.09 -4.85
N TRP A 335 -15.43 9.37 -4.71
CA TRP A 335 -16.49 8.51 -5.29
C TRP A 335 -16.39 8.41 -6.81
N GLN A 336 -16.20 9.53 -7.51
CA GLN A 336 -16.02 9.53 -8.97
C GLN A 336 -14.84 8.66 -9.38
N ARG A 337 -13.72 8.77 -8.67
CA ARG A 337 -12.54 7.94 -8.92
C ARG A 337 -12.81 6.46 -8.65
N CYS A 338 -13.53 6.10 -7.58
CA CYS A 338 -13.96 4.72 -7.35
C CYS A 338 -14.80 4.20 -8.52
N ARG A 339 -15.87 4.92 -8.88
CA ARG A 339 -16.75 4.56 -10.01
C ARG A 339 -15.95 4.35 -11.29
N ASP A 340 -15.00 5.24 -11.54
CA ASP A 340 -14.23 5.21 -12.77
C ASP A 340 -13.23 4.05 -12.78
N LEU A 341 -12.68 3.62 -11.64
CA LEU A 341 -11.71 2.52 -11.53
C LEU A 341 -12.38 1.14 -11.43
N ILE A 342 -13.54 1.02 -10.79
CA ILE A 342 -14.28 -0.25 -10.67
C ILE A 342 -14.68 -0.76 -12.06
N GLY A 343 -14.35 -2.02 -12.34
CA GLY A 343 -14.81 -2.70 -13.55
C GLY A 343 -14.17 -2.22 -14.85
N ARG A 344 -13.03 -1.50 -14.79
CA ARG A 344 -12.25 -1.16 -15.98
C ARG A 344 -11.74 -2.43 -16.66
N ALA A 345 -12.46 -2.86 -17.70
CA ALA A 345 -12.10 -4.03 -18.49
C ALA A 345 -10.65 -3.92 -19.01
N GLY A 346 -9.82 -4.91 -18.67
CA GLY A 346 -8.42 -4.98 -19.12
C GLY A 346 -7.42 -4.16 -18.28
N SER A 347 -7.84 -3.53 -17.19
CA SER A 347 -6.95 -2.85 -16.24
C SER A 347 -6.77 -3.68 -14.97
N THR A 348 -5.54 -3.73 -14.44
CA THR A 348 -5.29 -4.20 -13.07
C THR A 348 -5.32 -3.06 -12.04
N ASP A 349 -5.65 -1.85 -12.49
CA ASP A 349 -5.67 -0.65 -11.66
C ASP A 349 -7.04 -0.46 -11.01
N ASN A 350 -7.33 -1.27 -10.00
CA ASN A 350 -8.57 -1.21 -9.22
C ASN A 350 -8.46 -0.15 -8.10
N PRO A 351 -9.56 0.23 -7.46
CA PRO A 351 -9.54 1.24 -6.42
C PRO A 351 -9.29 0.65 -5.02
N LEU A 352 -8.47 1.34 -4.23
CA LEU A 352 -8.39 1.21 -2.77
C LEU A 352 -8.99 2.46 -2.13
N LEU A 353 -9.88 2.28 -1.16
CA LEU A 353 -10.54 3.40 -0.47
C LEU A 353 -9.98 3.51 0.94
N SER A 354 -9.32 4.64 1.25
CA SER A 354 -9.08 5.00 2.65
C SER A 354 -10.24 5.83 3.18
N ILE A 355 -10.64 5.52 4.40
CA ILE A 355 -11.69 6.21 5.14
C ILE A 355 -11.09 6.70 6.46
N TYR A 356 -11.30 7.97 6.78
CA TYR A 356 -10.78 8.59 8.00
C TYR A 356 -11.92 9.21 8.82
N GLY A 357 -11.76 9.11 10.13
CA GLY A 357 -12.50 9.88 11.11
C GLY A 357 -11.55 10.49 12.14
N PRO A 358 -12.08 11.01 13.27
CA PRO A 358 -11.26 11.67 14.28
C PRO A 358 -10.18 10.75 14.86
N GLY A 359 -8.94 10.91 14.40
CA GLY A 359 -7.77 10.19 14.90
C GLY A 359 -7.65 8.73 14.47
N TRP A 360 -8.42 8.27 13.48
CA TRP A 360 -8.34 6.90 12.95
C TRP A 360 -8.41 6.86 11.43
N GLY A 361 -7.81 5.82 10.84
CA GLY A 361 -7.82 5.53 9.42
C GLY A 361 -8.15 4.08 9.16
N HIS A 362 -8.85 3.81 8.05
CA HIS A 362 -9.24 2.48 7.60
C HIS A 362 -9.00 2.35 6.11
N CYS A 363 -8.67 1.16 5.63
CA CYS A 363 -8.58 0.89 4.19
C CYS A 363 -9.48 -0.32 3.85
N VAL A 364 -10.29 -0.12 2.82
CA VAL A 364 -11.29 -1.09 2.35
C VAL A 364 -11.24 -1.21 0.84
N TRP A 365 -11.80 -2.30 0.32
CA TRP A 365 -11.91 -2.50 -1.11
C TRP A 365 -13.30 -2.10 -1.63
N PRO A 366 -13.44 -0.99 -2.36
CA PRO A 366 -14.65 -0.66 -3.11
C PRO A 366 -14.85 -1.58 -4.34
N TYR A 367 -16.01 -2.23 -4.43
CA TYR A 367 -16.31 -3.18 -5.52
C TYR A 367 -17.53 -2.78 -6.38
N SER A 368 -18.34 -1.84 -5.92
CA SER A 368 -19.45 -1.29 -6.71
C SER A 368 -19.76 0.14 -6.26
N THR A 369 -20.35 0.93 -7.15
CA THR A 369 -20.89 2.25 -6.85
C THR A 369 -22.27 2.39 -7.47
N ASP A 370 -23.18 3.07 -6.78
CA ASP A 370 -24.44 3.51 -7.34
C ASP A 370 -24.81 4.90 -6.84
N GLU A 371 -25.88 5.44 -7.38
CA GLU A 371 -26.49 6.69 -6.93
C GLU A 371 -27.99 6.48 -6.71
N VAL A 372 -28.50 6.99 -5.59
CA VAL A 372 -29.93 7.03 -5.28
C VAL A 372 -30.26 8.42 -4.76
N ASP A 373 -31.13 9.13 -5.47
CA ASP A 373 -31.50 10.53 -5.18
C ASP A 373 -30.26 11.43 -5.05
N ASN A 374 -30.14 12.16 -3.92
CA ASN A 374 -28.99 13.01 -3.60
C ASN A 374 -27.81 12.25 -2.98
N THR A 375 -27.86 10.92 -2.92
CA THR A 375 -26.84 10.09 -2.26
C THR A 375 -26.01 9.31 -3.29
N ARG A 376 -24.70 9.43 -3.18
CA ARG A 376 -23.71 8.53 -3.80
C ARG A 376 -23.38 7.40 -2.85
N ARG A 377 -23.30 6.18 -3.35
CA ARG A 377 -23.00 4.98 -2.56
C ARG A 377 -21.76 4.28 -3.11
N ILE A 378 -20.89 3.85 -2.20
CA ILE A 378 -19.77 2.95 -2.49
C ILE A 378 -20.01 1.67 -1.69
N HIS A 379 -20.14 0.55 -2.38
CA HIS A 379 -20.21 -0.77 -1.77
C HIS A 379 -18.78 -1.25 -1.52
N ILE A 380 -18.49 -1.62 -0.27
CA ILE A 380 -17.13 -1.94 0.17
C ILE A 380 -17.06 -3.33 0.78
N TYR A 381 -15.92 -4.00 0.55
CA TYR A 381 -15.47 -5.11 1.37
C TYR A 381 -14.63 -4.55 2.53
N ASP A 382 -15.14 -4.72 3.75
CA ASP A 382 -14.47 -4.34 4.99
C ASP A 382 -13.77 -5.55 5.62
N ASN A 383 -12.44 -5.53 5.71
CA ASN A 383 -11.64 -6.58 6.35
C ASN A 383 -11.95 -6.78 7.84
N ASN A 384 -12.62 -5.83 8.51
CA ASN A 384 -13.10 -6.00 9.89
C ASN A 384 -14.37 -6.87 9.97
N VAL A 385 -15.04 -7.13 8.85
CA VAL A 385 -16.26 -7.92 8.75
C VAL A 385 -16.08 -8.90 7.58
N PRO A 386 -15.26 -9.96 7.73
CA PRO A 386 -15.11 -10.96 6.69
C PRO A 386 -16.46 -11.57 6.32
N TYR A 387 -16.58 -12.10 5.10
CA TYR A 387 -17.78 -12.85 4.70
C TYR A 387 -18.10 -13.93 5.73
N SER A 388 -19.36 -14.33 5.83
CA SER A 388 -19.71 -15.53 6.61
C SER A 388 -20.67 -16.37 5.79
N GLU A 389 -20.49 -17.70 5.82
CA GLU A 389 -21.37 -18.62 5.09
C GLU A 389 -22.83 -18.56 5.56
N ASN A 390 -23.10 -17.92 6.70
CA ASN A 390 -24.43 -17.68 7.24
C ASN A 390 -24.88 -16.20 7.15
N GLU A 391 -24.17 -15.34 6.42
CA GLU A 391 -24.54 -13.94 6.31
C GLU A 391 -25.90 -13.76 5.59
N PRO A 392 -26.70 -12.74 5.94
CA PRO A 392 -27.93 -12.46 5.23
C PRO A 392 -27.61 -12.07 3.78
N MET A 393 -28.47 -12.47 2.82
CA MET A 393 -28.21 -12.29 1.38
C MET A 393 -27.89 -10.85 0.92
N ASN A 394 -28.15 -9.83 1.76
CA ASN A 394 -27.94 -8.41 1.49
C ASN A 394 -26.96 -7.74 2.48
N SER A 395 -25.98 -8.45 3.05
CA SER A 395 -24.97 -7.82 3.93
C SER A 395 -23.98 -6.99 3.12
N THR A 396 -24.39 -5.78 2.71
CA THR A 396 -23.50 -4.79 2.08
C THR A 396 -23.10 -3.72 3.08
N THR A 397 -21.80 -3.53 3.24
CA THR A 397 -21.25 -2.36 3.91
C THR A 397 -21.19 -1.24 2.88
N ILE A 398 -21.90 -0.14 3.14
CA ILE A 398 -22.03 0.97 2.19
C ILE A 398 -21.46 2.25 2.82
N VAL A 399 -20.58 2.92 2.09
CA VAL A 399 -20.18 4.31 2.38
C VAL A 399 -21.10 5.24 1.59
N GLN A 400 -21.77 6.16 2.27
CA GLN A 400 -22.69 7.11 1.66
C GLN A 400 -22.08 8.51 1.60
N ILE A 401 -22.30 9.23 0.51
CA ILE A 401 -21.81 10.60 0.31
C ILE A 401 -22.96 11.44 -0.21
N ASP A 402 -23.25 12.55 0.47
CA ASP A 402 -24.24 13.52 -0.01
C ASP A 402 -23.65 14.31 -1.19
N LYS A 403 -24.36 14.34 -2.33
CA LYS A 403 -23.87 14.93 -3.58
C LYS A 403 -23.65 16.44 -3.48
N THR A 404 -24.43 17.12 -2.63
CA THR A 404 -24.42 18.59 -2.53
C THR A 404 -23.35 19.07 -1.57
N THR A 405 -23.27 18.46 -0.39
CA THR A 405 -22.39 18.86 0.71
C THR A 405 -21.05 18.13 0.67
N GLY A 406 -20.98 16.96 0.02
CA GLY A 406 -19.82 16.07 0.08
C GLY A 406 -19.66 15.38 1.44
N GLN A 407 -20.65 15.48 2.33
CA GLN A 407 -20.61 14.82 3.63
C GLN A 407 -20.60 13.30 3.46
N VAL A 408 -19.61 12.63 4.06
CA VAL A 408 -19.52 11.17 4.09
C VAL A 408 -20.19 10.62 5.35
N THR A 409 -20.88 9.49 5.23
CA THR A 409 -21.51 8.77 6.34
C THR A 409 -21.06 7.32 6.33
N TRP A 410 -20.20 6.97 7.30
CA TRP A 410 -19.80 5.60 7.63
C TRP A 410 -19.02 5.61 8.95
N ASN A 411 -19.54 5.02 10.03
CA ASN A 411 -18.85 4.88 11.33
C ASN A 411 -18.15 6.15 11.87
N GLY A 412 -18.75 7.33 11.68
CA GLY A 412 -18.15 8.61 12.13
C GLY A 412 -17.01 9.13 11.25
N ALA A 413 -16.83 8.57 10.05
CA ALA A 413 -15.92 9.11 9.04
C ALA A 413 -16.32 10.53 8.64
N ASN A 414 -15.33 11.36 8.35
CA ASN A 414 -15.50 12.70 7.81
C ASN A 414 -14.74 12.90 6.49
N ARG A 415 -13.86 11.96 6.13
CA ARG A 415 -12.96 12.08 4.99
C ARG A 415 -12.75 10.73 4.32
N ILE A 416 -12.74 10.73 2.98
CA ILE A 416 -12.30 9.58 2.18
C ILE A 416 -11.31 10.02 1.10
N ILE A 417 -10.40 9.13 0.72
CA ILE A 417 -9.62 9.24 -0.51
C ILE A 417 -9.64 7.90 -1.25
N CYS A 418 -9.70 7.95 -2.57
CA CYS A 418 -9.56 6.80 -3.44
C CYS A 418 -8.18 6.83 -4.07
N ARG A 419 -7.39 5.79 -3.80
CA ARG A 419 -6.14 5.46 -4.48
C ARG A 419 -6.42 4.40 -5.54
N SER A 420 -5.63 4.36 -6.58
CA SER A 420 -5.60 3.22 -7.50
C SER A 420 -4.59 2.19 -7.01
N TYR A 421 -4.66 0.96 -7.52
CA TYR A 421 -3.68 -0.07 -7.25
C TYR A 421 -2.25 0.43 -7.53
N ALA A 422 -2.04 1.05 -8.69
CA ALA A 422 -0.76 1.62 -9.08
C ALA A 422 -0.25 2.70 -8.11
N ASP A 423 -1.16 3.50 -7.52
CA ASP A 423 -0.80 4.48 -6.46
C ASP A 423 -0.26 3.81 -5.19
N THR A 424 -0.54 2.51 -4.99
CA THR A 424 -0.20 1.73 -3.78
C THR A 424 0.79 0.60 -4.02
N THR A 425 1.22 0.41 -5.27
CA THR A 425 2.22 -0.59 -5.67
C THR A 425 3.26 0.04 -6.59
N PRO A 426 4.08 0.98 -6.09
CA PRO A 426 5.17 1.53 -6.87
C PRO A 426 6.09 0.40 -7.34
N ALA A 427 6.57 0.49 -8.58
CA ALA A 427 7.46 -0.51 -9.16
C ALA A 427 8.83 -0.54 -8.47
N ASP A 428 9.24 0.60 -7.88
CA ASP A 428 10.47 0.78 -7.15
C ASP A 428 10.15 1.44 -5.79
N PRO A 429 9.99 0.64 -4.71
CA PRO A 429 9.63 1.17 -3.40
C PRO A 429 10.85 1.84 -2.72
N HIS A 430 10.66 3.05 -2.21
CA HIS A 430 11.75 3.82 -1.60
C HIS A 430 11.49 4.23 -0.16
N LEU A 431 12.54 4.17 0.66
CA LEU A 431 12.52 4.84 1.95
C LEU A 431 12.42 6.37 1.75
N PRO A 432 11.88 7.14 2.71
CA PRO A 432 11.88 8.60 2.62
C PRO A 432 13.27 9.21 2.41
N THR A 433 14.32 8.51 2.82
CA THR A 433 15.72 8.92 2.64
C THR A 433 16.30 8.60 1.27
N GLU A 434 15.56 7.87 0.43
CA GLU A 434 16.01 7.31 -0.83
C GLU A 434 15.23 7.82 -2.03
N ALA A 435 14.12 8.50 -1.80
CA ALA A 435 13.34 9.09 -2.87
C ALA A 435 14.19 10.07 -3.70
N THR A 436 14.40 9.75 -4.98
CA THR A 436 15.25 10.53 -5.89
C THR A 436 14.46 11.30 -6.94
N ASP A 437 13.19 10.95 -7.16
CA ASP A 437 12.30 11.60 -8.11
C ASP A 437 10.88 11.85 -7.56
N GLY A 438 10.03 12.44 -8.41
CA GLY A 438 8.63 12.72 -8.10
C GLY A 438 8.41 13.67 -6.92
N GLU A 439 7.19 13.62 -6.38
CA GLU A 439 6.82 14.40 -5.19
C GLU A 439 7.53 13.90 -3.92
N ALA A 440 7.89 12.61 -3.88
CA ALA A 440 8.59 11.99 -2.76
C ALA A 440 9.99 12.56 -2.54
N ALA A 441 10.74 12.90 -3.61
CA ALA A 441 12.04 13.55 -3.51
C ALA A 441 11.99 14.99 -2.98
N LEU A 442 10.78 15.59 -2.93
CA LEU A 442 10.53 16.93 -2.39
C LEU A 442 9.84 16.87 -1.03
N MET A 443 9.85 15.71 -0.37
CA MET A 443 9.15 15.46 0.88
C MET A 443 10.12 15.45 2.06
N THR A 444 9.70 16.05 3.17
CA THR A 444 10.33 15.88 4.49
C THR A 444 9.35 15.17 5.40
N THR A 445 9.81 14.11 6.07
CA THR A 445 9.00 13.40 7.07
C THR A 445 9.61 13.61 8.45
N VAL A 446 8.80 14.07 9.41
CA VAL A 446 9.20 14.22 10.80
C VAL A 446 8.47 13.19 11.64
N VAL A 447 9.22 12.45 12.46
CA VAL A 447 8.68 11.46 13.39
C VAL A 447 8.98 11.91 14.81
N VAL A 448 7.97 11.95 15.67
CA VAL A 448 8.12 12.21 17.10
C VAL A 448 7.67 10.97 17.86
N GLU A 449 8.60 10.37 18.59
CA GLU A 449 8.31 9.19 19.39
C GLU A 449 7.40 9.52 20.56
N LYS A 450 6.41 8.66 20.81
CA LYS A 450 5.59 8.76 22.02
C LYS A 450 6.35 8.23 23.25
N PRO A 451 6.05 8.74 24.46
CA PRO A 451 4.91 9.58 24.83
C PRO A 451 5.13 11.09 24.65
N ALA A 452 6.13 11.55 23.89
CA ALA A 452 6.24 12.97 23.60
C ALA A 452 5.05 13.48 22.78
N THR A 453 4.74 14.76 22.96
CA THR A 453 3.68 15.47 22.25
C THR A 453 4.26 16.63 21.45
N VAL A 454 3.50 17.09 20.46
CA VAL A 454 3.81 18.28 19.67
C VAL A 454 2.74 19.32 19.94
N SER A 455 3.12 20.46 20.50
CA SER A 455 2.19 21.57 20.76
C SER A 455 1.96 22.44 19.53
N GLN A 456 2.98 22.57 18.67
CA GLN A 456 2.91 23.38 17.46
C GLN A 456 4.00 22.99 16.44
N ILE A 457 3.70 23.18 15.16
CA ILE A 457 4.69 23.26 14.08
C ILE A 457 4.48 24.56 13.30
N ARG A 458 5.54 25.29 12.99
CA ARG A 458 5.49 26.54 12.22
C ARG A 458 6.40 26.48 10.99
N ASP A 459 5.95 27.02 9.86
CA ASP A 459 6.81 27.28 8.70
C ASP A 459 7.52 28.64 8.81
N GLU A 460 8.44 28.94 7.89
CA GLU A 460 9.16 30.21 7.82
C GLU A 460 8.26 31.45 7.60
N ASN A 461 7.02 31.25 7.17
CA ASN A 461 6.04 32.31 6.94
C ASN A 461 5.08 32.48 8.14
N GLY A 462 5.34 31.79 9.25
CA GLY A 462 4.50 31.82 10.45
C GLY A 462 3.21 31.02 10.33
N ARG A 463 3.02 30.23 9.27
CA ARG A 463 1.88 29.32 9.13
C ARG A 463 2.00 28.20 10.15
N THR A 464 0.87 27.69 10.62
CA THR A 464 0.81 26.76 11.76
C THR A 464 0.19 25.42 11.38
N PHE A 465 0.67 24.34 11.99
CA PHE A 465 0.06 23.03 11.84
C PHE A 465 -1.11 22.83 12.80
N TYR A 466 -1.06 23.43 14.00
CA TYR A 466 -2.12 23.38 15.00
C TYR A 466 -2.68 24.77 15.31
N VAL A 467 -3.99 24.87 15.52
CA VAL A 467 -4.66 26.05 16.08
C VAL A 467 -5.51 25.57 17.25
N ASN A 468 -5.27 26.09 18.46
CA ASN A 468 -5.95 25.66 19.69
C ASN A 468 -5.89 24.13 19.94
N GLY A 469 -4.76 23.49 19.58
CA GLY A 469 -4.54 22.06 19.78
C GLY A 469 -5.22 21.13 18.76
N VAL A 470 -5.95 21.67 17.77
CA VAL A 470 -6.50 20.90 16.65
C VAL A 470 -5.76 21.19 15.36
N ILE A 471 -5.78 20.26 14.41
CA ILE A 471 -5.13 20.43 13.10
C ILE A 471 -5.70 21.69 12.42
N ASN A 472 -4.81 22.54 11.91
CA ASN A 472 -5.20 23.75 11.20
C ASN A 472 -5.68 23.42 9.78
N GLU A 473 -6.98 23.43 9.55
CA GLU A 473 -7.58 23.19 8.23
C GLU A 473 -7.72 24.47 7.38
N ASN A 474 -7.45 25.64 7.94
CA ASN A 474 -7.58 26.90 7.21
C ASN A 474 -6.46 27.03 6.16
N LYS A 475 -6.81 26.93 4.88
CA LYS A 475 -5.88 26.99 3.73
C LYS A 475 -4.98 28.23 3.69
N THR A 476 -5.35 29.35 4.32
CA THR A 476 -4.53 30.57 4.31
C THR A 476 -3.50 30.63 5.44
N THR A 477 -3.77 29.97 6.57
CA THR A 477 -2.91 30.01 7.77
C THR A 477 -2.23 28.68 8.09
N ARG A 478 -2.67 27.58 7.47
CA ARG A 478 -2.05 26.25 7.62
C ARG A 478 -0.78 26.11 6.80
N ILE A 479 0.11 25.21 7.23
CA ILE A 479 1.25 24.82 6.41
C ILE A 479 0.73 24.09 5.15
N PRO A 480 0.96 24.61 3.93
CA PRO A 480 0.44 23.98 2.71
C PRO A 480 1.13 22.65 2.42
N ASN A 481 0.42 21.72 1.78
CA ASN A 481 0.91 20.38 1.47
C ASN A 481 1.52 19.68 2.69
N SER A 482 0.77 19.63 3.79
CA SER A 482 1.19 18.94 5.00
C SER A 482 0.10 18.04 5.56
N MET A 483 0.49 16.93 6.19
CA MET A 483 -0.44 16.03 6.88
C MET A 483 0.16 15.46 8.16
N LEU A 484 -0.72 15.12 9.10
CA LEU A 484 -0.43 14.19 10.17
C LEU A 484 -0.82 12.82 9.62
N PHE A 485 0.17 11.98 9.37
CA PHE A 485 -0.06 10.66 8.82
C PHE A 485 -0.81 9.80 9.84
N VAL A 486 -2.01 9.36 9.46
CA VAL A 486 -2.82 8.41 10.22
C VAL A 486 -2.78 7.08 9.47
N PRO A 487 -2.29 5.99 10.09
CA PRO A 487 -2.21 4.71 9.43
C PRO A 487 -3.60 4.10 9.22
N ASP A 488 -3.75 3.37 8.12
CA ASP A 488 -5.00 2.73 7.71
C ASP A 488 -5.13 1.36 8.42
N THR A 489 -5.53 1.39 9.69
CA THR A 489 -5.53 0.22 10.60
C THR A 489 -6.92 -0.31 10.94
N GLY A 490 -7.97 0.47 10.64
CA GLY A 490 -9.38 0.16 10.93
C GLY A 490 -9.85 0.57 12.32
N THR A 491 -8.94 1.06 13.15
CA THR A 491 -9.23 1.60 14.49
C THR A 491 -8.35 2.83 14.76
N THR A 492 -8.47 3.41 15.95
CA THR A 492 -7.49 4.39 16.42
C THR A 492 -6.11 3.73 16.43
N PRO A 493 -5.06 4.37 15.85
CA PRO A 493 -3.71 3.82 15.88
C PRO A 493 -3.29 3.49 17.30
N ASP A 494 -2.42 2.48 17.43
CA ASP A 494 -1.86 2.10 18.71
C ASP A 494 -1.39 3.34 19.49
N PRO A 495 -1.72 3.47 20.78
CA PRO A 495 -1.31 4.62 21.57
C PRO A 495 0.18 4.92 21.54
N ASN A 496 1.04 3.94 21.23
CA ASN A 496 2.49 4.06 21.09
C ASN A 496 2.95 4.30 19.63
N PHE A 497 2.07 4.23 18.63
CA PHE A 497 2.42 4.63 17.27
C PHE A 497 2.85 6.11 17.28
N PRO A 498 4.02 6.45 16.70
CA PRO A 498 4.59 7.79 16.77
C PRO A 498 3.71 8.83 16.08
N LEU A 499 3.97 10.11 16.35
CA LEU A 499 3.40 11.19 15.55
C LEU A 499 4.25 11.36 14.29
N VAL A 500 3.65 11.16 13.12
CA VAL A 500 4.34 11.22 11.82
C VAL A 500 3.78 12.40 11.02
N TYR A 501 4.59 13.42 10.81
CA TYR A 501 4.25 14.60 10.03
C TYR A 501 4.93 14.52 8.66
N VAL A 502 4.16 14.74 7.61
CA VAL A 502 4.66 14.70 6.24
C VAL A 502 4.47 16.07 5.60
N PHE A 503 5.55 16.62 5.06
CA PHE A 503 5.57 17.94 4.39
C PHE A 503 6.01 17.75 2.93
N GLY A 504 5.09 17.95 2.00
CA GLY A 504 5.36 17.92 0.57
C GLY A 504 5.88 19.27 0.06
N ASN A 505 6.62 19.24 -1.04
CA ASN A 505 7.27 20.42 -1.63
C ASN A 505 8.05 21.22 -0.56
N SER A 506 8.80 20.53 0.28
CA SER A 506 9.51 21.11 1.44
C SER A 506 10.87 21.71 1.09
N LYS A 507 11.35 21.53 -0.15
CA LYS A 507 12.66 22.02 -0.57
C LYS A 507 12.85 23.52 -0.31
N GLY A 508 13.85 23.84 0.50
CA GLY A 508 14.20 25.20 0.90
C GLY A 508 13.35 25.80 2.02
N LYS A 509 12.32 25.09 2.50
CA LYS A 509 11.47 25.53 3.62
C LYS A 509 12.13 25.29 4.97
N SER A 510 11.61 25.94 6.00
CA SER A 510 12.03 25.76 7.38
C SER A 510 10.86 25.37 8.27
N PHE A 511 11.08 24.46 9.22
CA PHE A 511 10.05 24.01 10.15
C PHE A 511 10.53 24.14 11.60
N GLN A 512 9.79 24.88 12.41
CA GLN A 512 9.97 24.92 13.86
C GLN A 512 8.96 23.98 14.52
N ILE A 513 9.45 23.08 15.37
CA ILE A 513 8.67 22.01 16.01
C ILE A 513 8.80 22.14 17.51
N GLU A 514 7.69 22.44 18.16
CA GLU A 514 7.59 22.58 19.61
C GLU A 514 7.14 21.23 20.20
N THR A 515 8.05 20.58 20.92
CA THR A 515 7.83 19.27 21.52
C THR A 515 7.80 19.36 23.04
N SER A 516 6.97 18.55 23.68
CA SER A 516 6.88 18.44 25.14
C SER A 516 6.74 16.99 25.60
N GLY A 517 6.86 16.72 26.90
CA GLY A 517 6.69 15.40 27.50
C GLY A 517 7.97 14.88 28.15
N VAL A 518 8.26 13.59 27.97
CA VAL A 518 9.36 12.90 28.65
C VAL A 518 10.74 13.41 28.22
N ARG A 519 11.70 13.37 29.16
CA ARG A 519 13.13 13.61 28.88
C ARG A 519 13.69 12.49 28.00
N GLY A 520 14.64 12.81 27.15
CA GLY A 520 15.26 11.85 26.23
C GLY A 520 14.34 11.40 25.09
N LYS A 521 13.23 12.11 24.84
CA LYS A 521 12.32 11.86 23.71
C LYS A 521 13.07 11.88 22.39
N ARG A 522 12.67 11.05 21.42
CA ARG A 522 13.32 10.99 20.10
C ARG A 522 12.49 11.72 19.05
N VAL A 523 13.16 12.59 18.30
CA VAL A 523 12.59 13.27 17.13
C VAL A 523 13.48 13.00 15.94
N TRP A 524 12.90 12.49 14.86
CA TRP A 524 13.59 12.27 13.60
C TRP A 524 13.09 13.23 12.52
N SER A 525 13.98 13.67 11.64
CA SER A 525 13.65 14.27 10.36
C SER A 525 14.31 13.46 9.25
N PHE A 526 13.48 12.75 8.49
CA PHE A 526 13.87 11.99 7.32
C PHE A 526 13.72 12.86 6.08
N ASN A 527 14.82 13.02 5.38
CA ASN A 527 14.94 13.79 4.15
C ASN A 527 15.70 12.93 3.13
N PRO A 528 15.41 13.03 1.83
CA PRO A 528 16.25 12.47 0.78
C PRO A 528 17.75 12.71 1.04
N GLY A 529 18.47 11.61 1.27
CA GLY A 529 19.90 11.57 1.50
C GLY A 529 20.39 11.91 2.92
N ILE A 530 19.53 12.30 3.86
CA ILE A 530 19.94 12.65 5.23
C ILE A 530 18.85 12.40 6.29
N VAL A 531 19.25 11.87 7.44
CA VAL A 531 18.40 11.76 8.64
C VAL A 531 19.02 12.56 9.77
N PHE A 532 18.19 13.35 10.44
CA PHE A 532 18.52 13.93 11.74
C PHE A 532 17.73 13.19 12.81
N GLU A 533 18.40 12.74 13.86
CA GLU A 533 17.81 12.23 15.09
C GLU A 533 18.23 13.16 16.23
N VAL A 534 17.26 13.64 17.00
CA VAL A 534 17.48 14.55 18.13
C VAL A 534 16.87 13.93 19.38
N ARG A 535 17.64 13.89 20.46
CA ARG A 535 17.23 13.44 21.80
C ARG A 535 17.42 14.56 22.81
N PRO A 536 16.46 15.49 22.95
CA PRO A 536 16.52 16.50 23.99
C PRO A 536 16.32 15.88 25.38
N GLU A 537 17.18 16.21 26.35
CA GLU A 537 16.96 15.87 27.77
C GLU A 537 15.98 16.85 28.44
N ALA A 538 15.71 17.99 27.81
CA ALA A 538 14.70 18.94 28.26
C ALA A 538 13.28 18.38 28.07
N GLU A 539 12.40 18.62 29.03
CA GLU A 539 10.97 18.24 28.93
C GLU A 539 10.30 18.96 27.75
N GLN A 540 10.62 20.24 27.55
CA GLN A 540 10.20 21.03 26.38
C GLN A 540 11.41 21.33 25.49
N ALA A 541 11.26 21.15 24.18
CA ALA A 541 12.29 21.48 23.21
C ALA A 541 11.69 22.09 21.95
N VAL A 542 12.37 23.09 21.41
CA VAL A 542 12.04 23.70 20.11
C VAL A 542 13.13 23.31 19.12
N LEU A 543 12.75 22.54 18.11
CA LEU A 543 13.64 22.07 17.05
C LEU A 543 13.31 22.81 15.77
N THR A 544 14.29 23.45 15.15
CA THR A 544 14.10 24.16 13.89
C THR A 544 14.93 23.47 12.80
N PHE A 545 14.26 22.92 11.81
CA PHE A 545 14.89 22.37 10.60
C PHE A 545 14.82 23.45 9.52
N GLU A 546 15.90 24.18 9.29
CA GLU A 546 15.98 25.25 8.29
C GLU A 546 16.44 24.72 6.93
N LYS A 547 15.84 25.26 5.87
CA LYS A 547 16.17 24.99 4.47
C LYS A 547 16.29 23.49 4.16
N VAL A 548 15.29 22.69 4.55
CA VAL A 548 15.30 21.24 4.33
C VAL A 548 15.41 20.90 2.84
N LEU A 549 15.99 19.74 2.53
CA LEU A 549 16.29 19.28 1.15
C LEU A 549 17.20 20.22 0.34
N THR A 550 18.03 20.99 1.04
CA THR A 550 19.10 21.78 0.43
C THR A 550 20.45 21.34 0.96
N ASN A 551 21.53 21.80 0.34
CA ASN A 551 22.89 21.59 0.86
C ASN A 551 23.19 22.39 2.14
N GLN A 552 22.20 23.12 2.67
CA GLN A 552 22.30 23.97 3.86
C GLN A 552 21.30 23.56 4.93
N VAL A 553 20.90 22.28 5.00
CA VAL A 553 19.98 21.84 6.06
C VAL A 553 20.61 22.18 7.41
N ARG A 554 19.91 23.03 8.17
CA ARG A 554 20.37 23.50 9.45
C ARG A 554 19.40 23.05 10.54
N LEU A 555 19.90 22.32 11.52
CA LEU A 555 19.14 22.03 12.73
C LEU A 555 19.49 23.07 13.79
N ASP A 556 18.58 23.96 14.15
CA ASP A 556 18.69 24.83 15.33
C ASP A 556 17.89 24.21 16.46
N SER A 557 18.58 23.76 17.50
CA SER A 557 17.92 23.15 18.66
C SER A 557 18.06 24.06 19.87
N LYS A 558 16.92 24.55 20.38
CA LYS A 558 16.85 25.11 21.72
C LYS A 558 16.79 23.96 22.72
N LEU A 559 17.95 23.36 22.97
CA LEU A 559 18.13 22.37 24.01
C LEU A 559 18.36 23.12 25.33
N ASN A 560 17.32 23.25 26.14
CA ASN A 560 17.52 23.72 27.51
C ASN A 560 18.18 22.58 28.33
N GLY A 561 19.51 22.46 28.26
CA GLY A 561 20.28 21.44 28.97
C GLY A 561 21.11 20.54 28.05
N THR A 562 21.34 19.30 28.48
CA THR A 562 22.06 18.27 27.74
C THR A 562 21.20 17.65 26.64
N GLY A 563 21.83 16.92 25.72
CA GLY A 563 21.10 16.23 24.67
C GLY A 563 22.00 15.43 23.76
N GLN A 564 21.40 14.68 22.86
CA GLN A 564 22.11 13.95 21.81
C GLN A 564 21.56 14.36 20.44
N ILE A 565 22.45 14.60 19.50
CA ILE A 565 22.09 14.83 18.10
C ILE A 565 22.87 13.84 17.24
N ARG A 566 22.16 13.03 16.48
CA ARG A 566 22.74 12.07 15.54
C ARG A 566 22.34 12.44 14.13
N ILE A 567 23.31 12.52 13.23
CA ILE A 567 23.13 12.79 11.80
C ILE A 567 23.56 11.54 11.05
N ILE A 568 22.69 11.05 10.17
CA ILE A 568 22.97 9.93 9.27
C ILE A 568 22.94 10.50 7.85
N MET A 569 24.07 10.41 7.13
CA MET A 569 24.22 10.93 5.78
C MET A 569 24.42 9.76 4.81
N LYS A 570 23.49 9.61 3.86
CA LYS A 570 23.60 8.62 2.77
C LYS A 570 24.47 9.20 1.65
N VAL A 571 25.64 8.61 1.41
CA VAL A 571 26.64 9.13 0.44
C VAL A 571 26.50 8.44 -0.91
N ALA A 572 26.20 7.14 -0.88
CA ALA A 572 25.87 6.33 -2.04
C ALA A 572 24.94 5.19 -1.59
N GLN A 573 24.47 4.39 -2.54
CA GLN A 573 23.74 3.15 -2.25
C GLN A 573 24.61 2.26 -1.34
N GLN A 574 24.05 1.78 -0.23
CA GLN A 574 24.75 1.01 0.82
C GLN A 574 25.91 1.70 1.56
N HIS A 575 26.16 3.00 1.33
CA HIS A 575 27.23 3.74 2.00
C HIS A 575 26.65 4.87 2.86
N GLU A 576 26.72 4.69 4.17
CA GLU A 576 26.24 5.68 5.13
C GLU A 576 27.35 6.16 6.06
N ARG A 577 27.23 7.43 6.45
CA ARG A 577 28.11 8.09 7.41
C ARG A 577 27.26 8.56 8.57
N VAL A 578 27.62 8.18 9.78
CA VAL A 578 26.95 8.63 11.00
C VAL A 578 27.88 9.57 11.74
N MET A 579 27.34 10.72 12.15
CA MET A 579 27.95 11.58 13.16
C MET A 579 27.01 11.66 14.36
N ASN A 580 27.49 11.25 15.51
CA ASN A 580 26.75 11.25 16.76
C ASN A 580 27.41 12.24 17.72
N LEU A 581 26.73 13.36 17.94
CA LEU A 581 27.15 14.46 18.80
C LEU A 581 26.38 14.37 20.13
N ARG A 582 27.07 14.06 21.22
CA ARG A 582 26.49 14.09 22.56
C ARG A 582 26.90 15.36 23.28
N ILE A 583 25.93 16.20 23.59
CA ILE A 583 26.13 17.48 24.26
C ILE A 583 26.14 17.24 25.77
N LEU A 584 27.26 17.54 26.42
CA LEU A 584 27.51 17.24 27.82
C LEU A 584 27.09 18.37 28.77
N GLU A 585 26.90 19.58 28.25
CA GLU A 585 26.60 20.79 29.04
C GLU A 585 25.48 21.60 28.36
N SER A 586 24.77 22.44 29.13
CA SER A 586 23.64 23.20 28.61
C SER A 586 24.03 24.06 27.42
N ALA A 587 23.49 23.73 26.24
CA ALA A 587 23.79 24.43 25.00
C ALA A 587 22.55 25.11 24.43
N GLU A 588 22.61 26.42 24.27
CA GLU A 588 21.51 27.17 23.65
C GLU A 588 21.77 27.30 22.14
N ASN A 589 20.83 26.84 21.30
CA ASN A 589 20.85 27.05 19.84
C ASN A 589 22.06 26.44 19.12
N ILE A 590 22.37 25.15 19.34
CA ILE A 590 23.39 24.48 18.50
C ILE A 590 22.86 24.38 17.07
N ARG A 591 23.72 24.73 16.12
CA ARG A 591 23.46 24.57 14.69
C ARG A 591 24.35 23.50 14.09
N LEU A 592 23.75 22.60 13.31
CA LEU A 592 24.47 21.57 12.57
C LEU A 592 24.21 21.76 11.08
N ILE A 593 25.28 21.86 10.30
CA ILE A 593 25.25 22.13 8.87
C ILE A 593 26.14 21.10 8.15
N PRO A 594 25.58 19.98 7.66
CA PRO A 594 26.29 19.03 6.82
C PRO A 594 26.76 19.69 5.52
N SER A 595 27.95 19.31 5.04
CA SER A 595 28.42 19.77 3.73
C SER A 595 27.63 19.15 2.58
N ALA A 596 27.62 19.81 1.43
CA ALA A 596 26.89 19.37 0.23
C ALA A 596 27.28 17.94 -0.21
N ASP A 597 28.56 17.61 -0.09
CA ASP A 597 29.15 16.30 -0.42
C ASP A 597 29.09 15.30 0.76
N LYS A 598 28.48 15.69 1.88
CA LYS A 598 28.31 14.88 3.09
C LYS A 598 29.63 14.37 3.67
N SER A 599 30.73 15.08 3.42
CA SER A 599 32.07 14.74 3.93
C SER A 599 32.38 15.40 5.27
N SER A 600 31.62 16.42 5.66
CA SER A 600 31.86 17.16 6.90
C SER A 600 30.55 17.70 7.48
N VAL A 601 30.60 18.11 8.74
CA VAL A 601 29.51 18.82 9.43
C VAL A 601 30.10 20.02 10.14
N THR A 602 29.54 21.20 9.89
CA THR A 602 29.82 22.39 10.68
C THR A 602 28.90 22.42 11.90
N VAL A 603 29.48 22.49 13.09
CA VAL A 603 28.79 22.72 14.36
C VAL A 603 28.97 24.18 14.74
N GLU A 604 27.91 24.99 14.69
CA GLU A 604 27.97 26.37 15.14
C GLU A 604 27.40 26.50 16.55
N ASN A 605 28.11 27.27 17.37
CA ASN A 605 27.65 27.73 18.66
C ASN A 605 27.39 29.25 18.59
N PRO A 606 26.22 29.67 18.10
CA PRO A 606 25.84 31.08 18.08
C PRO A 606 25.63 31.63 19.49
N SER A 607 25.50 30.78 20.52
CA SER A 607 25.34 31.25 21.89
C SER A 607 26.61 31.92 22.41
N GLY A 608 26.40 32.80 23.38
CA GLY A 608 27.48 33.40 24.18
C GLY A 608 28.10 32.44 25.19
N ARG A 609 27.71 31.16 25.24
CA ARG A 609 28.17 30.19 26.23
C ARG A 609 29.10 29.16 25.61
N GLN A 610 30.01 28.62 26.42
CA GLN A 610 30.85 27.50 26.02
C GLN A 610 30.02 26.22 25.95
N ILE A 611 30.30 25.34 24.98
CA ILE A 611 29.63 24.04 24.85
C ILE A 611 30.67 22.94 24.92
N ARG A 612 30.38 21.91 25.71
CA ARG A 612 31.16 20.68 25.76
C ARG A 612 30.40 19.53 25.09
N PHE A 613 31.06 18.78 24.21
CA PHE A 613 30.43 17.68 23.48
C PHE A 613 31.38 16.49 23.27
N GLU A 614 30.81 15.29 23.16
CA GLU A 614 31.49 14.10 22.64
C GLU A 614 31.07 13.90 21.17
N LEU A 615 32.01 13.42 20.36
CA LEU A 615 31.75 13.09 18.97
C LEU A 615 32.10 11.63 18.73
N GLU A 616 31.15 10.89 18.19
CA GLU A 616 31.37 9.59 17.60
C GLU A 616 31.06 9.66 16.11
N VAL A 617 31.96 9.16 15.28
CA VAL A 617 31.75 9.06 13.83
C VAL A 617 31.80 7.59 13.42
N GLN A 618 30.90 7.19 12.54
CA GLN A 618 30.85 5.83 12.02
C GLN A 618 30.76 5.87 10.49
N ALA A 619 31.52 5.03 9.80
CA ALA A 619 31.36 4.77 8.37
C ALA A 619 30.90 3.34 8.14
N PHE A 620 29.87 3.19 7.32
CA PHE A 620 29.31 1.92 6.87
C PHE A 620 29.69 1.76 5.40
N GLN A 621 30.66 0.88 5.11
CA GLN A 621 31.15 0.67 3.75
C GLN A 621 31.49 -0.80 3.52
N ASN A 622 30.88 -1.41 2.50
CA ASN A 622 31.15 -2.78 2.07
C ASN A 622 31.14 -3.82 3.22
N GLY A 623 30.15 -3.76 4.12
CA GLY A 623 30.03 -4.72 5.22
C GLY A 623 30.93 -4.44 6.42
N THR A 624 31.75 -3.39 6.37
CA THR A 624 32.62 -2.98 7.48
C THR A 624 32.07 -1.73 8.15
N ILE A 625 31.90 -1.79 9.47
CA ILE A 625 31.61 -0.64 10.31
C ILE A 625 32.92 -0.15 10.92
N ARG A 626 33.27 1.12 10.71
CA ARG A 626 34.42 1.74 11.36
C ARG A 626 33.94 2.85 12.25
N THR A 627 34.36 2.83 13.51
CA THR A 627 33.92 3.77 14.55
C THR A 627 35.12 4.52 15.11
N LEU A 628 34.99 5.82 15.26
CA LEU A 628 35.95 6.67 15.96
C LEU A 628 35.19 7.50 16.99
N SER A 629 35.50 7.30 18.26
CA SER A 629 34.97 8.07 19.38
C SER A 629 36.06 9.03 19.86
N LEU A 630 35.74 10.32 19.89
CA LEU A 630 36.64 11.37 20.33
C LEU A 630 36.39 11.70 21.80
N PRO A 631 37.45 12.06 22.56
CA PRO A 631 37.26 12.57 23.91
C PRO A 631 36.44 13.87 23.88
N PRO A 632 35.82 14.27 25.02
CA PRO A 632 35.06 15.50 25.11
C PRO A 632 35.81 16.71 24.55
N GLN A 633 35.20 17.37 23.57
CA GLN A 633 35.66 18.61 22.95
C GLN A 633 34.94 19.81 23.57
N THR A 634 35.56 20.97 23.47
CA THR A 634 34.99 22.22 24.00
C THR A 634 34.99 23.30 22.94
N LEU A 635 33.82 23.84 22.62
CA LEU A 635 33.60 24.90 21.66
C LEU A 635 33.35 26.22 22.40
N ALA A 636 34.20 27.22 22.14
CA ALA A 636 34.05 28.54 22.74
C ALA A 636 32.76 29.24 22.25
N SER A 637 32.31 30.26 22.98
CA SER A 637 31.18 31.09 22.60
C SER A 637 31.39 31.76 21.24
N GLN A 638 30.34 31.86 20.41
CA GLN A 638 30.38 32.50 19.09
C GLN A 638 31.43 31.91 18.12
N THR A 639 31.74 30.61 18.28
CA THR A 639 32.64 29.88 17.38
C THR A 639 31.91 28.76 16.64
N GLY A 640 32.40 28.44 15.45
CA GLY A 640 32.00 27.28 14.66
C GLY A 640 33.12 26.27 14.62
N ALA A 641 32.79 24.98 14.56
CA ALA A 641 33.70 23.88 14.37
C ALA A 641 33.32 23.12 13.10
N LEU A 642 34.21 23.08 12.12
CA LEU A 642 34.10 22.17 10.98
C LEU A 642 34.70 20.82 11.36
N LEU A 643 33.87 19.77 11.32
CA LEU A 643 34.23 18.39 11.58
C LEU A 643 34.36 17.63 10.26
N SER A 644 35.58 17.24 9.89
CA SER A 644 35.87 16.54 8.63
C SER A 644 36.59 15.22 8.89
N PRO A 645 35.86 14.11 9.12
CA PRO A 645 36.46 12.78 9.29
C PRO A 645 37.12 12.27 8.01
N GLU A 646 38.23 11.55 8.14
CA GLU A 646 38.81 10.78 7.03
C GLU A 646 38.00 9.49 6.81
N TRP A 647 36.88 9.57 6.09
CA TRP A 647 35.91 8.46 5.98
C TRP A 647 36.43 7.15 5.40
N THR A 648 37.50 7.19 4.61
CA THR A 648 38.15 5.98 4.05
C THR A 648 38.87 5.15 5.10
N ARG A 649 39.31 5.78 6.20
CA ARG A 649 40.06 5.13 7.28
C ARG A 649 39.30 5.14 8.60
N VAL A 650 38.51 6.19 8.86
CA VAL A 650 37.88 6.55 10.14
C VAL A 650 38.88 6.40 11.29
N GLN A 651 40.11 6.87 11.06
CA GLN A 651 41.18 6.87 12.05
C GLN A 651 41.32 8.25 12.71
N GLU A 652 41.02 9.30 11.95
CA GLU A 652 41.27 10.68 12.34
C GLU A 652 40.09 11.58 11.93
N VAL A 653 39.78 12.58 12.75
CA VAL A 653 38.85 13.68 12.42
C VAL A 653 39.62 14.98 12.43
N GLN A 654 39.59 15.70 11.30
CA GLN A 654 40.07 17.07 11.26
C GLN A 654 39.02 17.99 11.90
N LEU A 655 39.38 18.63 13.00
CA LEU A 655 38.62 19.68 13.65
C LEU A 655 39.21 21.03 13.23
N GLU A 656 38.39 21.91 12.64
CA GLU A 656 38.77 23.28 12.34
C GLU A 656 37.80 24.26 13.01
N MET A 657 38.28 25.01 14.01
CA MET A 657 37.51 26.02 14.71
C MET A 657 37.65 27.39 14.03
N LYS A 658 36.53 28.08 13.83
CA LYS A 658 36.43 29.40 13.19
C LYS A 658 35.62 30.35 14.06
N ASN A 659 35.95 31.64 14.02
CA ASN A 659 35.10 32.68 14.57
C ASN A 659 33.88 32.87 13.65
N LEU A 660 32.65 32.83 14.19
CA LEU A 660 31.45 32.93 13.36
C LEU A 660 31.23 34.32 12.74
N GLN A 661 31.76 35.38 13.36
CA GLN A 661 31.62 36.75 12.86
C GLN A 661 32.64 37.07 11.76
N THR A 662 33.90 36.69 11.98
CA THR A 662 35.00 37.07 11.08
C THR A 662 35.35 35.98 10.06
N GLY A 663 34.89 34.75 10.28
CA GLY A 663 35.29 33.57 9.50
C GLY A 663 36.74 33.14 9.70
N VAL A 664 37.51 33.85 10.53
CA VAL A 664 38.93 33.59 10.76
C VAL A 664 39.10 32.26 11.50
N ARG A 665 40.01 31.41 11.00
CA ARG A 665 40.42 30.16 11.65
C ARG A 665 41.11 30.47 12.98
N ILE A 666 40.55 29.95 14.06
CA ILE A 666 41.06 30.13 15.44
C ILE A 666 42.05 29.01 15.75
N ARG A 667 41.70 27.77 15.43
CA ARG A 667 42.49 26.57 15.75
C ARG A 667 42.15 25.48 14.75
N SER A 668 43.09 24.58 14.52
CA SER A 668 42.79 23.33 13.87
C SER A 668 43.70 22.23 14.37
N GLU A 669 43.11 21.07 14.53
CA GLU A 669 43.76 19.90 15.06
C GLU A 669 43.24 18.65 14.39
N VAL A 670 44.07 17.61 14.44
CA VAL A 670 43.72 16.28 13.96
C VAL A 670 43.50 15.42 15.20
N LEU A 671 42.26 14.97 15.39
CA LEU A 671 41.85 14.17 16.52
C LEU A 671 41.91 12.70 16.14
N ARG A 672 42.63 11.89 16.93
CA ARG A 672 42.79 10.44 16.72
C ARG A 672 42.14 9.67 17.88
N ALA A 673 41.67 8.45 17.61
CA ALA A 673 41.32 7.52 18.68
C ALA A 673 42.55 7.30 19.56
N ARG A 674 42.36 7.29 20.88
CA ARG A 674 43.42 6.94 21.83
C ARG A 674 43.66 5.44 21.86
#